data_AF-A0A7K4UGS4-F1
#
_entry.id   AF-A0A7K4UGS4-F1
#
_cell.length_a   1.000
_cell.length_b   1.000
_cell.length_c   1.000
_cell.angle_alpha   90.00
_cell.angle_beta   90.00
_cell.angle_gamma   90.00
#
_symmetry.space_group_name_H-M   'P 1'
#
loop_
_entity.id
_entity.type
_entity.pdbx_description
1 polymer ?
#
loop_
_entity_poly.entity_id
_entity_poly.type
_entity_poly.pdbx_seq_one_letter_code
_entity_poly.pdbx_strand_id
1 'polypeptide(L)'
;VYRGSVKDFQGFDANQDAEALYNAMKGFGSDKEAILDLITSRSNKQRVEICQAYKSLYGKDLIADLKYELTGKFERLIVSLMRPPAYGDAKEIKDAISGVGTDEKCLIEILASRTNREIHDLVAAYKDAYGRDLEADIVGDTSGHFKKMLVVLLQGAREEDDVVSEDLVEQDAKDLLEAGELKWGTDEAQFIFILGRRSRQHLRLVFDEYLKIAGKPIERSIRGELSGDFEKLMLAVVKCIRSTAEYFAERLYKAMKGLGTRDNTLIRIMVSRSEIDMLDIREVFRTKYEKSLYNMIKEDTSGEYKKALLKLCGGDDDAAGEFFPEAAQVAYRMWELSAVKVELRGTVQPAGDFNDDGDAQVLRKAMKGLGTDEGAIIEVVTKRSNSQRQQILKAYKAHYGRDLMADLKSELSGSLAKLILGLMLTPAQYDAKQLRKAVEGAGTDESVLIEIMATRNNQEIRAINEAYQEAYHKSLEDDLSSDTSGHFKRILVSLALGNRDEGPENLTQAQEDAKKLADVSSNDSSDSLETRFLSILCTRSYPHLRRVFQEFIKMTNHDVEHAIKKRMSGDVRDAFVAIVRSVKNKPAFFADKLYKSMKGAGTDERTLTRIMISRSEIDLFNIRGEFIDLFDKSLHHMIEKDTSGDYRKALLALCGGED
;
A
#
# COMPACT_ATOMS: atom_id res chain seq x y z
N VAL A 1 7.89 11.04 25.73
CA VAL A 1 7.50 9.66 26.11
C VAL A 1 8.36 8.71 25.31
N TYR A 2 8.90 7.65 25.91
CA TYR A 2 9.72 6.66 25.19
C TYR A 2 8.83 5.82 24.25
N ARG A 3 9.21 5.71 22.97
CA ARG A 3 8.43 5.02 21.91
C ARG A 3 9.12 3.78 21.31
N GLY A 4 10.23 3.35 21.90
CA GLY A 4 10.82 2.04 21.63
C GLY A 4 10.04 0.89 22.29
N SER A 5 10.11 -0.28 21.68
CA SER A 5 9.59 -1.55 22.19
C SER A 5 10.54 -2.21 23.21
N VAL A 6 11.86 -2.10 23.01
CA VAL A 6 12.88 -2.57 23.94
C VAL A 6 13.25 -1.44 24.90
N LYS A 7 13.47 -1.73 26.18
CA LYS A 7 13.81 -0.72 27.22
C LYS A 7 14.96 -1.23 28.08
N ASP A 8 15.54 -0.33 28.88
CA ASP A 8 16.47 -0.72 29.93
C ASP A 8 15.82 -1.75 30.87
N PHE A 9 16.49 -2.88 31.05
CA PHE A 9 16.07 -3.91 31.98
C PHE A 9 16.31 -3.46 33.42
N GLN A 10 15.29 -3.59 34.28
CA GLN A 10 15.40 -3.24 35.69
C GLN A 10 16.16 -4.32 36.46
N GLY A 11 17.06 -3.91 37.35
CA GLY A 11 17.92 -4.85 38.10
C GLY A 11 19.01 -5.50 37.24
N PHE A 12 19.40 -4.86 36.14
CA PHE A 12 20.46 -5.32 35.26
C PHE A 12 21.82 -5.45 35.97
N ASP A 13 22.50 -6.58 35.72
CA ASP A 13 23.88 -6.84 36.12
C ASP A 13 24.62 -7.46 34.92
N ALA A 14 25.60 -6.73 34.39
CA ALA A 14 26.35 -7.14 33.20
C ALA A 14 27.14 -8.44 33.39
N ASN A 15 27.64 -8.71 34.62
CA ASN A 15 28.40 -9.92 34.90
C ASN A 15 27.49 -11.14 34.95
N GLN A 16 26.32 -11.04 35.61
CA GLN A 16 25.35 -12.13 35.65
C GLN A 16 24.84 -12.49 34.26
N ASP A 17 24.56 -11.48 33.43
CA ASP A 17 24.11 -11.70 32.06
C ASP A 17 25.23 -12.28 31.18
N ALA A 18 26.48 -11.85 31.36
CA ALA A 18 27.64 -12.45 30.68
C ALA A 18 27.83 -13.92 31.08
N GLU A 19 27.67 -14.25 32.36
CA GLU A 19 27.70 -15.63 32.86
C GLU A 19 26.56 -16.47 32.28
N ALA A 20 25.34 -15.93 32.23
CA ALA A 20 24.18 -16.59 31.66
C ALA A 20 24.41 -16.91 30.17
N LEU A 21 24.92 -15.95 29.39
CA LEU A 21 25.26 -16.18 27.98
C LEU A 21 26.39 -17.20 27.80
N TYR A 22 27.43 -17.14 28.64
CA TYR A 22 28.51 -18.13 28.59
C TYR A 22 27.99 -19.55 28.86
N ASN A 23 27.15 -19.70 29.87
CA ASN A 23 26.55 -20.99 30.21
C ASN A 23 25.58 -21.49 29.14
N ALA A 24 24.80 -20.59 28.53
CA ALA A 24 23.91 -20.94 27.42
C ALA A 24 24.66 -21.45 26.18
N MET A 25 25.92 -21.06 26.01
CA MET A 25 26.80 -21.50 24.91
C MET A 25 27.75 -22.64 25.32
N LYS A 26 27.58 -23.21 26.52
CA LYS A 26 28.49 -24.26 27.02
C LYS A 26 27.96 -25.65 26.68
N GLY A 27 28.79 -26.45 26.00
CA GLY A 27 28.50 -27.84 25.69
C GLY A 27 28.34 -28.07 24.19
N PHE A 28 27.61 -29.12 23.81
CA PHE A 28 27.30 -29.36 22.40
C PHE A 28 26.03 -28.60 22.01
N GLY A 29 26.18 -27.62 21.12
CA GLY A 29 25.11 -26.67 20.77
C GLY A 29 24.90 -25.60 21.84
N SER A 30 23.84 -24.81 21.67
CA SER A 30 23.53 -23.66 22.53
C SER A 30 22.05 -23.61 22.93
N ASP A 31 21.76 -23.09 24.12
CA ASP A 31 20.41 -22.71 24.53
C ASP A 31 19.98 -21.41 23.85
N LYS A 32 19.44 -21.56 22.63
CA LYS A 32 19.02 -20.44 21.79
C LYS A 32 17.88 -19.63 22.41
N GLU A 33 17.01 -20.26 23.21
CA GLU A 33 15.92 -19.56 23.89
C GLU A 33 16.47 -18.67 25.00
N ALA A 34 17.40 -19.16 25.82
CA ALA A 34 18.05 -18.34 26.84
C ALA A 34 18.82 -17.15 26.24
N ILE A 35 19.58 -17.39 25.15
CA ILE A 35 20.30 -16.32 24.43
C ILE A 35 19.33 -15.28 23.89
N LEU A 36 18.28 -15.72 23.20
CA LEU A 36 17.23 -14.85 22.66
C LEU A 36 16.56 -14.05 23.77
N ASP A 37 16.13 -14.71 24.84
CA ASP A 37 15.34 -14.10 25.91
C ASP A 37 16.12 -13.01 26.61
N LEU A 38 17.39 -13.26 26.90
CA LEU A 38 18.28 -12.29 27.52
C LEU A 38 18.53 -11.12 26.57
N ILE A 39 19.07 -11.37 25.37
CA ILE A 39 19.52 -10.29 24.47
C ILE A 39 18.36 -9.40 24.07
N THR A 40 17.20 -9.95 23.71
CA THR A 40 16.03 -9.16 23.29
C THR A 40 15.37 -8.38 24.43
N SER A 41 15.70 -8.68 25.69
CA SER A 41 15.16 -7.99 26.87
C SER A 41 16.14 -7.00 27.51
N ARG A 42 17.30 -6.75 26.90
CA ARG A 42 18.28 -5.73 27.31
C ARG A 42 18.33 -4.62 26.26
N SER A 43 18.49 -3.38 26.70
CA SER A 43 18.77 -2.27 25.78
C SER A 43 20.15 -2.43 25.13
N ASN A 44 20.40 -1.76 24.00
CA ASN A 44 21.69 -1.83 23.34
C ASN A 44 22.82 -1.36 24.25
N LYS A 45 22.58 -0.31 25.05
CA LYS A 45 23.51 0.15 26.08
C LYS A 45 23.91 -1.00 27.02
N GLN A 46 22.93 -1.72 27.57
CA GLN A 46 23.17 -2.86 28.44
C GLN A 46 23.87 -4.01 27.73
N ARG A 47 23.55 -4.28 26.45
CA ARG A 47 24.26 -5.29 25.64
C ARG A 47 25.74 -4.97 25.45
N VAL A 48 26.09 -3.69 25.27
CA VAL A 48 27.50 -3.26 25.19
C VAL A 48 28.21 -3.49 26.52
N GLU A 49 27.55 -3.20 27.65
CA GLU A 49 28.08 -3.49 29.00
C GLU A 49 28.27 -5.01 29.21
N ILE A 50 27.34 -5.84 28.72
CA ILE A 50 27.48 -7.31 28.73
C ILE A 50 28.70 -7.76 27.92
N CYS A 51 28.93 -7.20 26.72
CA CYS A 51 30.12 -7.52 25.92
C CYS A 51 31.42 -7.22 26.69
N GLN A 52 31.48 -6.10 27.41
CA GLN A 52 32.64 -5.71 28.20
C GLN A 52 32.84 -6.65 29.41
N ALA A 53 31.76 -7.02 30.10
CA ALA A 53 31.79 -7.97 31.20
C ALA A 53 32.24 -9.36 30.72
N TYR A 54 31.68 -9.85 29.62
CA TYR A 54 32.06 -11.13 29.01
C TYR A 54 33.55 -11.18 28.64
N LYS A 55 34.06 -10.09 28.06
CA LYS A 55 35.49 -9.97 27.74
C LYS A 55 36.36 -9.99 28.99
N SER A 56 35.92 -9.35 30.06
CA SER A 56 36.67 -9.28 31.32
C SER A 56 36.66 -10.62 32.09
N LEU A 57 35.52 -11.30 32.13
CA LEU A 57 35.34 -12.56 32.86
C LEU A 57 35.98 -13.76 32.14
N TYR A 58 35.90 -13.80 30.80
CA TYR A 58 36.29 -14.98 30.02
C TYR A 58 37.45 -14.74 29.07
N GLY A 59 37.89 -13.49 28.87
CA GLY A 59 38.91 -13.14 27.87
C GLY A 59 38.46 -13.30 26.42
N LYS A 60 37.19 -13.65 26.17
CA LYS A 60 36.63 -13.96 24.85
C LYS A 60 35.79 -12.82 24.28
N ASP A 61 35.58 -12.84 22.98
CA ASP A 61 34.68 -11.90 22.31
C ASP A 61 33.29 -12.51 22.19
N LEU A 62 32.31 -11.92 22.87
CA LEU A 62 30.94 -12.44 22.92
C LEU A 62 30.31 -12.51 21.52
N ILE A 63 30.58 -11.54 20.64
CA ILE A 63 30.00 -11.54 19.29
C ILE A 63 30.61 -12.67 18.45
N ALA A 64 31.90 -12.96 18.59
CA ALA A 64 32.56 -14.07 17.93
C ALA A 64 32.02 -15.42 18.41
N ASP A 65 31.82 -15.58 19.73
CA ASP A 65 31.24 -16.81 20.29
C ASP A 65 29.78 -16.99 19.82
N LEU A 66 28.98 -15.92 19.78
CA LEU A 66 27.62 -15.96 19.23
C LEU A 66 27.59 -16.33 17.73
N LYS A 67 28.54 -15.84 16.93
CA LYS A 67 28.67 -16.24 15.51
C LYS A 67 29.10 -17.70 15.33
N TYR A 68 29.81 -18.25 16.30
CA TYR A 68 30.22 -19.65 16.28
C TYR A 68 29.04 -20.57 16.64
N GLU A 69 28.25 -20.20 17.64
CA GLU A 69 27.13 -21.02 18.14
C GLU A 69 25.84 -20.88 17.34
N LEU A 70 25.61 -19.72 16.72
CA LEU A 70 24.40 -19.43 15.96
C LEU A 70 24.67 -19.49 14.46
N THR A 71 23.63 -19.75 13.67
CA THR A 71 23.72 -19.70 12.21
C THR A 71 22.50 -19.04 11.55
N GLY A 72 22.69 -18.54 10.33
CA GLY A 72 21.62 -18.07 9.45
C GLY A 72 20.94 -16.78 9.92
N LYS A 73 19.63 -16.68 9.69
CA LYS A 73 18.85 -15.46 9.99
C LYS A 73 18.83 -15.11 11.48
N PHE A 74 18.81 -16.14 12.33
CA PHE A 74 18.85 -15.96 13.79
C PHE A 74 20.20 -15.42 14.26
N GLU A 75 21.31 -15.95 13.75
CA GLU A 75 22.65 -15.41 13.98
C GLU A 75 22.73 -13.94 13.57
N ARG A 76 22.34 -13.61 12.32
CA ARG A 76 22.39 -12.23 11.82
C ARG A 76 21.60 -11.29 12.73
N LEU A 77 20.39 -11.67 13.15
CA LEU A 77 19.55 -10.87 14.03
C LEU A 77 20.21 -10.63 15.40
N ILE A 78 20.64 -11.70 16.07
CA ILE A 78 21.26 -11.61 17.40
C ILE A 78 22.55 -10.80 17.34
N VAL A 79 23.42 -11.07 16.37
CA VAL A 79 24.68 -10.35 16.20
C VAL A 79 24.44 -8.87 15.87
N SER A 80 23.40 -8.54 15.10
CA SER A 80 23.03 -7.15 14.84
C SER A 80 22.52 -6.43 16.09
N LEU A 81 21.79 -7.11 16.98
CA LEU A 81 21.34 -6.53 18.26
C LEU A 81 22.50 -6.18 19.21
N MET A 82 23.64 -6.86 19.11
CA MET A 82 24.82 -6.64 19.95
C MET A 82 25.71 -5.49 19.49
N ARG A 83 25.58 -5.02 18.24
CA ARG A 83 26.38 -3.89 17.74
C ARG A 83 25.82 -2.56 18.24
N PRO A 84 26.65 -1.58 18.62
CA PRO A 84 26.19 -0.22 18.82
C PRO A 84 25.47 0.32 17.56
N PRO A 85 24.47 1.21 17.67
CA PRO A 85 23.61 1.58 16.54
C PRO A 85 24.39 2.08 15.30
N ALA A 86 25.36 2.98 15.52
CA ALA A 86 26.19 3.52 14.44
C ALA A 86 27.04 2.45 13.74
N TYR A 87 27.57 1.47 14.47
CA TYR A 87 28.30 0.34 13.89
C TYR A 87 27.37 -0.66 13.18
N GLY A 88 26.12 -0.75 13.63
CA GLY A 88 25.05 -1.46 12.91
C GLY A 88 24.79 -0.85 11.54
N ASP A 89 24.55 0.46 11.48
CA ASP A 89 24.33 1.17 10.22
C ASP A 89 25.56 1.12 9.30
N ALA A 90 26.77 1.31 9.85
CA ALA A 90 28.00 1.20 9.10
C ALA A 90 28.18 -0.20 8.47
N LYS A 91 27.78 -1.27 9.18
CA LYS A 91 27.79 -2.64 8.65
C LYS A 91 26.75 -2.84 7.54
N GLU A 92 25.54 -2.32 7.69
CA GLU A 92 24.49 -2.44 6.68
C GLU A 92 24.85 -1.66 5.40
N ILE A 93 25.44 -0.46 5.52
CA ILE A 93 25.95 0.26 4.35
C ILE A 93 27.16 -0.46 3.75
N LYS A 94 28.08 -0.98 4.59
CA LYS A 94 29.22 -1.74 4.08
C LYS A 94 28.76 -2.91 3.22
N ASP A 95 27.76 -3.66 3.69
CA ASP A 95 27.19 -4.78 2.94
C ASP A 95 26.48 -4.30 1.67
N ALA A 96 25.77 -3.17 1.72
CA ALA A 96 25.05 -2.62 0.57
C ALA A 96 25.95 -2.23 -0.59
N ILE A 97 27.20 -1.86 -0.32
CA ILE A 97 28.17 -1.42 -1.33
C ILE A 97 29.31 -2.44 -1.55
N SER A 98 29.24 -3.61 -0.89
CA SER A 98 30.24 -4.65 -1.07
C SER A 98 29.74 -5.75 -2.00
N GLY A 99 30.55 -6.12 -3.00
CA GLY A 99 30.28 -7.23 -3.91
C GLY A 99 29.93 -6.77 -5.31
N VAL A 100 29.24 -7.64 -6.07
CA VAL A 100 28.77 -7.32 -7.42
C VAL A 100 27.36 -6.73 -7.31
N GLY A 101 27.24 -5.45 -7.63
CA GLY A 101 26.00 -4.68 -7.50
C GLY A 101 25.90 -3.91 -6.18
N THR A 102 24.86 -3.10 -6.06
CA THR A 102 24.61 -2.22 -4.91
C THR A 102 23.20 -2.49 -4.39
N ASP A 103 23.00 -2.45 -3.07
CA ASP A 103 21.64 -2.45 -2.48
C ASP A 103 21.19 -1.00 -2.28
N GLU A 104 20.66 -0.38 -3.34
CA GLU A 104 20.17 1.00 -3.29
C GLU A 104 19.02 1.14 -2.29
N LYS A 105 18.22 0.08 -2.08
CA LYS A 105 17.11 0.09 -1.12
C LYS A 105 17.63 0.25 0.31
N CYS A 106 18.78 -0.36 0.66
CA CYS A 106 19.45 -0.16 1.94
C CYS A 106 20.00 1.26 2.08
N LEU A 107 20.72 1.76 1.06
CA LEU A 107 21.28 3.12 1.08
C LEU A 107 20.20 4.19 1.25
N ILE A 108 19.09 4.07 0.49
CA ILE A 108 17.94 4.96 0.58
C ILE A 108 17.34 4.94 1.99
N GLU A 109 17.09 3.75 2.53
CA GLU A 109 16.45 3.60 3.84
C GLU A 109 17.24 4.26 4.97
N ILE A 110 18.57 4.06 4.98
CA ILE A 110 19.42 4.63 6.02
C ILE A 110 19.56 6.14 5.81
N LEU A 111 20.06 6.58 4.65
CA LEU A 111 20.40 7.99 4.46
C LEU A 111 19.18 8.93 4.41
N ALA A 112 18.00 8.45 4.02
CA ALA A 112 16.79 9.28 4.06
C ALA A 112 16.19 9.43 5.47
N SER A 113 16.45 8.48 6.38
CA SER A 113 15.77 8.42 7.68
C SER A 113 16.57 8.98 8.85
N ARG A 114 17.90 8.83 8.82
CA ARG A 114 18.80 9.23 9.91
C ARG A 114 18.81 10.76 10.10
N THR A 115 19.02 11.16 11.34
CA THR A 115 19.23 12.54 11.78
C THR A 115 20.67 12.99 11.54
N ASN A 116 20.93 14.29 11.63
CA ASN A 116 22.28 14.85 11.51
C ASN A 116 23.28 14.14 12.44
N ARG A 117 22.92 13.97 13.72
CA ARG A 117 23.75 13.28 14.71
C ARG A 117 24.00 11.81 14.34
N GLU A 118 22.95 11.07 13.98
CA GLU A 118 23.10 9.67 13.59
C GLU A 118 23.99 9.50 12.34
N ILE A 119 23.92 10.43 11.39
CA ILE A 119 24.80 10.45 10.21
C ILE A 119 26.26 10.68 10.61
N HIS A 120 26.55 11.64 11.49
CA HIS A 120 27.92 11.85 11.97
C HIS A 120 28.47 10.65 12.74
N ASP A 121 27.65 10.06 13.62
CA ASP A 121 28.03 8.87 14.38
C ASP A 121 28.29 7.68 13.43
N LEU A 122 27.48 7.52 12.39
CA LEU A 122 27.62 6.50 11.34
C LEU A 122 28.93 6.68 10.56
N VAL A 123 29.24 7.89 10.08
CA VAL A 123 30.48 8.19 9.34
C VAL A 123 31.70 7.89 10.21
N ALA A 124 31.67 8.28 11.50
CA ALA A 124 32.73 7.99 12.44
C ALA A 124 32.90 6.47 12.67
N ALA A 125 31.80 5.74 12.88
CA ALA A 125 31.82 4.30 13.09
C ALA A 125 32.30 3.54 11.84
N TYR A 126 31.95 3.99 10.63
CA TYR A 126 32.43 3.40 9.39
C TYR A 126 33.95 3.54 9.23
N LYS A 127 34.46 4.75 9.53
CA LYS A 127 35.90 5.03 9.49
C LYS A 127 36.66 4.20 10.52
N ASP A 128 36.15 4.09 11.73
CA ASP A 128 36.75 3.25 12.78
C ASP A 128 36.76 1.77 12.40
N ALA A 129 35.60 1.23 11.99
CA ALA A 129 35.43 -0.20 11.72
C ALA A 129 36.20 -0.69 10.47
N TYR A 130 36.36 0.15 9.45
CA TYR A 130 36.89 -0.27 8.15
C TYR A 130 38.14 0.49 7.69
N GLY A 131 38.52 1.58 8.37
CA GLY A 131 39.64 2.43 7.94
C GLY A 131 39.42 3.12 6.60
N ARG A 132 38.15 3.30 6.19
CA ARG A 132 37.75 3.83 4.89
C ARG A 132 36.88 5.08 5.04
N ASP A 133 36.86 5.90 4.01
CA ASP A 133 36.00 7.06 3.93
C ASP A 133 34.64 6.66 3.32
N LEU A 134 33.57 6.83 4.08
CA LEU A 134 32.25 6.40 3.66
C LEU A 134 31.73 7.19 2.46
N GLU A 135 31.98 8.50 2.41
CA GLU A 135 31.54 9.34 1.29
C GLU A 135 32.20 8.89 0.00
N ALA A 136 33.52 8.68 0.01
CA ALA A 136 34.27 8.18 -1.13
C ALA A 136 33.74 6.82 -1.60
N ASP A 137 33.41 5.91 -0.68
CA ASP A 137 32.87 4.60 -1.02
C ASP A 137 31.47 4.72 -1.66
N ILE A 138 30.58 5.56 -1.11
CA ILE A 138 29.25 5.82 -1.71
C ILE A 138 29.39 6.48 -3.09
N VAL A 139 30.30 7.44 -3.24
CA VAL A 139 30.57 8.12 -4.52
C VAL A 139 31.09 7.14 -5.58
N GLY A 140 31.86 6.14 -5.16
CA GLY A 140 32.41 5.09 -6.04
C GLY A 140 31.35 4.12 -6.56
N ASP A 141 30.34 3.80 -5.75
CA ASP A 141 29.30 2.82 -6.09
C ASP A 141 27.98 3.42 -6.60
N THR A 142 27.86 4.76 -6.67
CA THR A 142 26.63 5.42 -7.10
C THR A 142 26.87 6.47 -8.20
N SER A 143 25.82 6.84 -8.93
CA SER A 143 25.92 7.77 -10.05
C SER A 143 24.76 8.78 -10.13
N GLY A 144 24.89 9.76 -11.02
CA GLY A 144 23.83 10.72 -11.34
C GLY A 144 23.32 11.56 -10.15
N HIS A 145 22.04 11.91 -10.20
CA HIS A 145 21.35 12.68 -9.15
C HIS A 145 21.13 11.87 -7.87
N PHE A 146 21.01 10.54 -7.99
CA PHE A 146 20.98 9.62 -6.86
C PHE A 146 22.21 9.81 -5.97
N LYS A 147 23.42 9.72 -6.54
CA LYS A 147 24.68 10.02 -5.83
C LYS A 147 24.67 11.40 -5.17
N LYS A 148 24.29 12.44 -5.92
CA LYS A 148 24.32 13.82 -5.40
C LYS A 148 23.47 13.97 -4.15
N MET A 149 22.26 13.41 -4.15
CA MET A 149 21.38 13.47 -3.00
C MET A 149 21.89 12.64 -1.82
N LEU A 150 22.45 11.44 -2.06
CA LEU A 150 23.07 10.65 -0.98
C LEU A 150 24.22 11.42 -0.32
N VAL A 151 25.08 12.09 -1.09
CA VAL A 151 26.18 12.91 -0.55
C VAL A 151 25.63 14.06 0.28
N VAL A 152 24.58 14.75 -0.17
CA VAL A 152 23.94 15.84 0.60
C VAL A 152 23.39 15.33 1.93
N LEU A 153 22.72 14.18 1.94
CA LEU A 153 22.20 13.57 3.17
C LEU A 153 23.33 13.12 4.10
N LEU A 154 24.43 12.61 3.54
CA LEU A 154 25.60 12.13 4.29
C LEU A 154 26.40 13.26 4.96
N GLN A 155 26.23 14.51 4.52
CA GLN A 155 26.83 15.64 5.23
C GLN A 155 26.27 15.82 6.65
N GLY A 156 25.06 15.30 6.94
CA GLY A 156 24.43 15.46 8.24
C GLY A 156 24.23 16.93 8.61
N ALA A 157 23.98 17.78 7.62
CA ALA A 157 23.99 19.24 7.77
C ALA A 157 22.62 19.88 7.47
N ARG A 158 21.53 19.13 7.65
CA ARG A 158 20.18 19.70 7.54
C ARG A 158 20.01 20.81 8.57
N GLU A 159 19.32 21.90 8.22
CA GLU A 159 18.93 22.94 9.17
C GLU A 159 18.14 22.30 10.33
N GLU A 160 18.45 22.67 11.57
CA GLU A 160 17.73 22.18 12.75
C GLU A 160 16.35 22.84 12.83
N ASP A 161 15.39 22.16 13.46
CA ASP A 161 14.03 22.69 13.62
C ASP A 161 14.03 23.94 14.53
N ASP A 162 13.49 25.05 14.01
CA ASP A 162 13.43 26.35 14.69
C ASP A 162 12.15 27.14 14.31
N VAL A 163 12.17 28.46 14.53
CA VAL A 163 11.05 29.34 14.15
C VAL A 163 10.98 29.42 12.63
N VAL A 164 9.94 28.81 12.05
CA VAL A 164 9.74 28.75 10.61
C VAL A 164 9.32 30.12 10.05
N SER A 165 9.96 30.53 8.95
CA SER A 165 9.57 31.70 8.15
C SER A 165 8.46 31.33 7.18
N GLU A 166 7.28 31.94 7.34
CA GLU A 166 6.14 31.73 6.43
C GLU A 166 6.46 32.15 4.98
N ASP A 167 7.16 33.29 4.80
CA ASP A 167 7.60 33.76 3.48
C ASP A 167 8.49 32.73 2.77
N LEU A 168 9.42 32.12 3.51
CA LEU A 168 10.30 31.08 2.95
C LEU A 168 9.55 29.78 2.67
N VAL A 169 8.54 29.43 3.48
CA VAL A 169 7.67 28.28 3.21
C VAL A 169 6.92 28.47 1.90
N GLU A 170 6.30 29.63 1.71
CA GLU A 170 5.62 29.95 0.45
C GLU A 170 6.58 29.97 -0.74
N GLN A 171 7.79 30.52 -0.54
CA GLN A 171 8.80 30.57 -1.58
C GLN A 171 9.26 29.16 -1.98
N ASP A 172 9.68 28.32 -1.04
CA ASP A 172 10.14 26.96 -1.34
C ASP A 172 9.01 26.11 -1.96
N ALA A 173 7.75 26.32 -1.58
CA ALA A 173 6.61 25.65 -2.21
C ALA A 173 6.44 26.06 -3.68
N LYS A 174 6.54 27.36 -3.98
CA LYS A 174 6.51 27.90 -5.35
C LYS A 174 7.71 27.41 -6.16
N ASP A 175 8.91 27.46 -5.58
CA ASP A 175 10.14 27.00 -6.21
C ASP A 175 10.06 25.51 -6.57
N LEU A 176 9.51 24.66 -5.70
CA LEU A 176 9.29 23.24 -6.00
C LEU A 176 8.27 23.04 -7.12
N LEU A 177 7.21 23.84 -7.15
CA LEU A 177 6.17 23.76 -8.17
C LEU A 177 6.73 24.18 -9.54
N GLU A 178 7.48 25.28 -9.57
CA GLU A 178 8.17 25.78 -10.75
C GLU A 178 9.26 24.82 -11.21
N ALA A 179 9.95 24.15 -10.28
CA ALA A 179 11.00 23.17 -10.55
C ALA A 179 10.50 21.86 -11.17
N GLY A 180 9.24 21.49 -10.98
CA GLY A 180 8.65 20.28 -11.57
C GLY A 180 7.49 20.61 -12.51
N GLU A 181 6.29 20.72 -11.95
CA GLU A 181 5.01 20.74 -12.68
C GLU A 181 4.85 21.83 -13.76
N LEU A 182 5.56 22.94 -13.64
CA LEU A 182 5.46 24.05 -14.59
C LEU A 182 6.51 24.01 -15.72
N LYS A 183 7.33 22.96 -15.78
CA LYS A 183 8.27 22.72 -16.88
C LYS A 183 8.18 21.28 -17.38
N TRP A 184 8.70 21.02 -18.57
CA TRP A 184 8.85 19.66 -19.06
C TRP A 184 10.14 19.06 -18.48
N GLY A 185 10.01 18.10 -17.55
CA GLY A 185 11.10 17.54 -16.76
C GLY A 185 11.23 18.18 -15.37
N THR A 186 12.22 17.76 -14.58
CA THR A 186 12.47 18.32 -13.23
C THR A 186 13.77 19.13 -13.21
N ASP A 187 13.81 20.19 -12.41
CA ASP A 187 15.07 20.75 -11.90
C ASP A 187 15.50 19.97 -10.66
N GLU A 188 16.26 18.89 -10.88
CA GLU A 188 16.67 18.00 -9.80
C GLU A 188 17.58 18.70 -8.78
N ALA A 189 18.30 19.75 -9.19
CA ALA A 189 19.18 20.50 -8.30
C ALA A 189 18.37 21.29 -7.26
N GLN A 190 17.28 21.93 -7.67
CA GLN A 190 16.38 22.64 -6.76
C GLN A 190 15.73 21.67 -5.75
N PHE A 191 15.26 20.51 -6.23
CA PHE A 191 14.71 19.45 -5.36
C PHE A 191 15.73 18.94 -4.34
N ILE A 192 16.97 18.65 -4.79
CA ILE A 192 18.06 18.20 -3.91
C ILE A 192 18.38 19.25 -2.84
N PHE A 193 18.44 20.52 -3.22
CA PHE A 193 18.76 21.61 -2.31
C PHE A 193 17.66 21.77 -1.24
N ILE A 194 16.41 21.99 -1.64
CA ILE A 194 15.30 22.23 -0.71
C ILE A 194 15.10 21.01 0.21
N LEU A 195 14.97 19.81 -0.37
CA LEU A 195 14.64 18.60 0.40
C LEU A 195 15.83 18.07 1.21
N GLY A 196 17.07 18.38 0.82
CA GLY A 196 18.28 17.97 1.52
C GLY A 196 18.71 18.93 2.64
N ARG A 197 18.38 20.22 2.56
CA ARG A 197 18.91 21.26 3.46
C ARG A 197 17.93 21.79 4.48
N ARG A 198 16.68 22.04 4.10
CA ARG A 198 15.69 22.68 4.99
C ARG A 198 15.34 21.80 6.18
N SER A 199 14.97 22.42 7.30
CA SER A 199 14.56 21.68 8.50
C SER A 199 13.33 20.82 8.26
N ARG A 200 13.13 19.78 9.09
CA ARG A 200 12.00 18.86 8.90
C ARG A 200 10.69 19.59 9.18
N GLN A 201 10.67 20.46 10.20
CA GLN A 201 9.54 21.31 10.53
C GLN A 201 9.17 22.24 9.37
N HIS A 202 10.16 22.91 8.77
CA HIS A 202 9.95 23.77 7.60
C HIS A 202 9.36 22.99 6.43
N LEU A 203 9.97 21.86 6.06
CA LEU A 203 9.53 21.07 4.91
C LEU A 203 8.13 20.47 5.08
N ARG A 204 7.71 20.14 6.29
CA ARG A 204 6.33 19.72 6.56
C ARG A 204 5.33 20.82 6.17
N LEU A 205 5.62 22.07 6.54
CA LEU A 205 4.80 23.22 6.17
C LEU A 205 4.87 23.51 4.67
N VAL A 206 6.05 23.38 4.05
CA VAL A 206 6.21 23.48 2.58
C VAL A 206 5.35 22.43 1.88
N PHE A 207 5.27 21.19 2.38
CA PHE A 207 4.44 20.16 1.76
C PHE A 207 2.94 20.45 1.87
N ASP A 208 2.51 21.01 3.00
CA ASP A 208 1.11 21.40 3.19
C ASP A 208 0.77 22.60 2.30
N GLU A 209 1.67 23.59 2.15
CA GLU A 209 1.50 24.73 1.24
C GLU A 209 1.53 24.30 -0.23
N TYR A 210 2.48 23.42 -0.60
CA TYR A 210 2.56 22.82 -1.93
C TYR A 210 1.24 22.15 -2.31
N LEU A 211 0.65 21.39 -1.39
CA LEU A 211 -0.64 20.75 -1.62
C LEU A 211 -1.75 21.77 -1.94
N LYS A 212 -1.77 22.91 -1.24
CA LYS A 212 -2.75 23.99 -1.49
C LYS A 212 -2.56 24.63 -2.87
N ILE A 213 -1.32 24.99 -3.24
CA ILE A 213 -1.05 25.73 -4.49
C ILE A 213 -1.05 24.82 -5.72
N ALA A 214 -0.58 23.57 -5.59
CA ALA A 214 -0.50 22.61 -6.70
C ALA A 214 -1.79 21.81 -6.89
N GLY A 215 -2.64 21.72 -5.87
CA GLY A 215 -3.81 20.85 -5.85
C GLY A 215 -3.48 19.36 -5.84
N LYS A 216 -2.22 18.99 -5.60
CA LYS A 216 -1.74 17.60 -5.46
C LYS A 216 -0.52 17.54 -4.54
N PRO A 217 -0.30 16.42 -3.84
CA PRO A 217 0.86 16.30 -2.95
C PRO A 217 2.16 16.20 -3.75
N ILE A 218 3.26 16.71 -3.18
CA ILE A 218 4.59 16.74 -3.81
C ILE A 218 5.06 15.36 -4.30
N GLU A 219 4.67 14.28 -3.64
CA GLU A 219 5.02 12.92 -4.06
C GLU A 219 4.43 12.56 -5.43
N ARG A 220 3.30 13.15 -5.84
CA ARG A 220 2.76 12.93 -7.19
C ARG A 220 3.60 13.61 -8.25
N SER A 221 4.09 14.81 -7.96
CA SER A 221 4.99 15.55 -8.84
C SER A 221 6.32 14.81 -9.00
N ILE A 222 6.87 14.31 -7.90
CA ILE A 222 8.10 13.50 -7.94
C ILE A 222 7.91 12.24 -8.81
N ARG A 223 6.80 11.50 -8.67
CA ARG A 223 6.53 10.29 -9.48
C ARG A 223 6.31 10.59 -10.97
N GLY A 224 5.76 11.77 -11.28
CA GLY A 224 5.51 12.17 -12.67
C GLY A 224 6.76 12.61 -13.41
N GLU A 225 7.71 13.20 -12.68
CA GLU A 225 8.81 13.95 -13.29
C GLU A 225 10.21 13.33 -13.07
N LEU A 226 10.37 12.41 -12.11
CA LEU A 226 11.61 11.70 -11.82
C LEU A 226 11.49 10.21 -12.15
N SER A 227 12.64 9.53 -12.26
CA SER A 227 12.69 8.08 -12.49
C SER A 227 13.83 7.38 -11.74
N GLY A 228 13.77 6.05 -11.70
CA GLY A 228 14.85 5.20 -11.20
C GLY A 228 15.08 5.34 -9.69
N ASP A 229 16.32 5.10 -9.24
CA ASP A 229 16.63 5.14 -7.80
C ASP A 229 16.67 6.54 -7.23
N PHE A 230 16.86 7.57 -8.07
CA PHE A 230 16.72 8.96 -7.65
C PHE A 230 15.29 9.28 -7.24
N GLU A 231 14.29 8.90 -8.04
CA GLU A 231 12.86 9.04 -7.67
C GLU A 231 12.57 8.34 -6.34
N LYS A 232 12.99 7.07 -6.20
CA LYS A 232 12.79 6.28 -4.97
C LYS A 232 13.44 6.95 -3.74
N LEU A 233 14.63 7.53 -3.90
CA LEU A 233 15.31 8.28 -2.84
C LEU A 233 14.55 9.54 -2.46
N MET A 234 14.13 10.36 -3.43
CA MET A 234 13.38 11.58 -3.16
C MET A 234 12.04 11.28 -2.48
N LEU A 235 11.32 10.24 -2.92
CA LEU A 235 10.10 9.77 -2.25
C LEU A 235 10.37 9.30 -0.82
N ALA A 236 11.46 8.58 -0.58
CA ALA A 236 11.84 8.14 0.77
C ALA A 236 12.17 9.33 1.69
N VAL A 237 12.87 10.35 1.18
CA VAL A 237 13.18 11.58 1.91
C VAL A 237 11.90 12.32 2.29
N VAL A 238 10.98 12.54 1.34
CA VAL A 238 9.68 13.18 1.62
C VAL A 238 8.88 12.39 2.67
N LYS A 239 8.81 11.06 2.54
CA LYS A 239 8.13 10.20 3.51
C LYS A 239 8.77 10.29 4.90
N CYS A 240 10.09 10.24 5.00
CA CYS A 240 10.81 10.37 6.28
C CYS A 240 10.65 11.74 6.93
N ILE A 241 10.64 12.82 6.13
CA ILE A 241 10.36 14.18 6.63
C ILE A 241 8.95 14.26 7.18
N ARG A 242 7.96 13.67 6.50
CA ARG A 242 6.58 13.61 7.01
C ARG A 242 6.49 12.77 8.28
N SER A 243 6.83 11.50 8.18
CA SER A 243 6.84 10.55 9.29
C SER A 243 7.79 9.39 9.01
N THR A 244 8.88 9.30 9.77
CA THR A 244 9.78 8.13 9.71
C THR A 244 9.07 6.84 10.11
N ALA A 245 8.15 6.92 11.08
CA ALA A 245 7.37 5.76 11.51
C ALA A 245 6.50 5.21 10.37
N GLU A 246 5.85 6.09 9.60
CA GLU A 246 5.09 5.67 8.41
C GLU A 246 5.98 5.06 7.32
N TYR A 247 7.16 5.65 7.09
CA TYR A 247 8.12 5.10 6.13
C TYR A 247 8.57 3.68 6.51
N PHE A 248 8.93 3.45 7.78
CA PHE A 248 9.34 2.14 8.25
C PHE A 248 8.19 1.13 8.30
N ALA A 249 6.97 1.56 8.63
CA ALA A 249 5.79 0.71 8.53
C ALA A 249 5.57 0.20 7.10
N GLU A 250 5.70 1.09 6.10
CA GLU A 250 5.61 0.71 4.69
C GLU A 250 6.75 -0.22 4.26
N ARG A 251 7.98 0.06 4.70
CA ARG A 251 9.15 -0.77 4.40
C ARG A 251 9.02 -2.18 4.98
N LEU A 252 8.55 -2.31 6.22
CA LEU A 252 8.29 -3.60 6.87
C LEU A 252 7.19 -4.37 6.14
N TYR A 253 6.11 -3.69 5.75
CA TYR A 253 5.03 -4.33 5.01
C TYR A 253 5.53 -4.85 3.67
N LYS A 254 6.27 -4.02 2.91
CA LYS A 254 6.92 -4.41 1.67
C LYS A 254 7.91 -5.57 1.87
N ALA A 255 8.61 -5.64 3.00
CA ALA A 255 9.56 -6.72 3.29
C ALA A 255 8.90 -8.09 3.48
N MET A 256 7.65 -8.13 3.99
CA MET A 256 6.94 -9.38 4.30
C MET A 256 5.79 -9.69 3.32
N LYS A 257 5.49 -8.78 2.39
CA LYS A 257 4.36 -8.96 1.46
C LYS A 257 4.77 -9.78 0.24
N GLY A 258 4.11 -10.91 0.05
CA GLY A 258 4.26 -11.75 -1.14
C GLY A 258 4.64 -13.17 -0.77
N LEU A 259 5.26 -13.90 -1.70
CA LEU A 259 5.92 -15.16 -1.41
C LEU A 259 7.36 -14.86 -0.99
N GLY A 260 7.73 -15.29 0.23
CA GLY A 260 9.05 -15.06 0.81
C GLY A 260 9.19 -13.68 1.49
N THR A 261 10.27 -13.54 2.25
CA THR A 261 10.56 -12.36 3.09
C THR A 261 11.88 -11.74 2.68
N ARG A 262 11.96 -10.41 2.68
CA ARG A 262 13.23 -9.66 2.58
C ARG A 262 13.88 -9.59 3.97
N ASP A 263 14.40 -10.71 4.45
CA ASP A 263 14.84 -10.86 5.85
C ASP A 263 15.92 -9.86 6.27
N ASN A 264 16.83 -9.47 5.38
CA ASN A 264 17.85 -8.46 5.71
C ASN A 264 17.21 -7.10 6.04
N THR A 265 16.22 -6.67 5.24
CA THR A 265 15.44 -5.46 5.52
C THR A 265 14.63 -5.59 6.81
N LEU A 266 13.98 -6.74 7.00
CA LEU A 266 13.21 -7.00 8.22
C LEU A 266 14.10 -6.93 9.47
N ILE A 267 15.26 -7.58 9.46
CA ILE A 267 16.24 -7.54 10.56
C ILE A 267 16.71 -6.11 10.80
N ARG A 268 17.16 -5.41 9.75
CA ARG A 268 17.70 -4.06 9.87
C ARG A 268 16.70 -3.09 10.50
N ILE A 269 15.44 -3.10 10.06
CA ILE A 269 14.42 -2.20 10.61
C ILE A 269 14.03 -2.61 12.03
N MET A 270 13.79 -3.90 12.27
CA MET A 270 13.38 -4.37 13.61
C MET A 270 14.47 -4.13 14.66
N VAL A 271 15.75 -4.15 14.29
CA VAL A 271 16.87 -3.81 15.18
C VAL A 271 17.04 -2.30 15.32
N SER A 272 17.13 -1.56 14.21
CA SER A 272 17.46 -0.13 14.26
C SER A 272 16.36 0.73 14.87
N ARG A 273 15.10 0.25 14.86
CA ARG A 273 13.93 1.01 15.35
C ARG A 273 13.40 0.54 16.70
N SER A 274 13.88 -0.60 17.23
CA SER A 274 13.37 -1.21 18.48
C SER A 274 13.48 -0.29 19.70
N GLU A 275 14.45 0.61 19.72
CA GLU A 275 14.70 1.52 20.85
C GLU A 275 14.35 2.99 20.53
N ILE A 276 13.69 3.25 19.38
CA ILE A 276 13.38 4.60 18.88
C ILE A 276 11.86 4.81 18.80
N ASP A 277 11.21 4.21 17.80
CA ASP A 277 9.83 4.50 17.41
C ASP A 277 9.03 3.23 16.99
N MET A 278 9.48 2.03 17.41
CA MET A 278 8.79 0.77 17.08
C MET A 278 7.30 0.77 17.48
N LEU A 279 6.92 1.46 18.56
CA LEU A 279 5.52 1.57 18.96
C LEU A 279 4.71 2.43 17.97
N ASP A 280 5.27 3.55 17.51
CA ASP A 280 4.63 4.39 16.48
C ASP A 280 4.53 3.64 15.13
N ILE A 281 5.59 2.91 14.75
CA ILE A 281 5.60 2.07 13.55
C ILE A 281 4.47 1.06 13.59
N ARG A 282 4.28 0.35 14.72
CA ARG A 282 3.23 -0.66 14.88
C ARG A 282 1.83 -0.09 14.71
N GLU A 283 1.59 1.08 15.29
CA GLU A 283 0.29 1.73 15.21
C GLU A 283 0.00 2.22 13.79
N VAL A 284 0.95 2.90 13.15
CA VAL A 284 0.82 3.32 11.74
C VAL A 284 0.65 2.11 10.83
N PHE A 285 1.36 1.01 11.10
CA PHE A 285 1.20 -0.24 10.36
C PHE A 285 -0.24 -0.75 10.43
N ARG A 286 -0.83 -0.76 11.62
CA ARG A 286 -2.21 -1.19 11.86
C ARG A 286 -3.25 -0.29 11.18
N THR A 287 -2.98 1.01 11.06
CA THR A 287 -3.91 1.94 10.37
C THR A 287 -3.89 1.77 8.85
N LYS A 288 -2.76 1.33 8.29
CA LYS A 288 -2.55 1.21 6.84
C LYS A 288 -2.80 -0.20 6.31
N TYR A 289 -2.63 -1.23 7.12
CA TYR A 289 -2.64 -2.63 6.68
C TYR A 289 -3.65 -3.50 7.43
N GLU A 290 -4.05 -4.60 6.80
CA GLU A 290 -5.11 -5.47 7.32
C GLU A 290 -4.70 -6.30 8.53
N LYS A 291 -3.40 -6.53 8.71
CA LYS A 291 -2.83 -7.31 9.82
C LYS A 291 -1.94 -6.42 10.66
N SER A 292 -1.86 -6.68 11.96
CA SER A 292 -0.84 -6.06 12.81
C SER A 292 0.56 -6.44 12.34
N LEU A 293 1.55 -5.59 12.63
CA LEU A 293 2.96 -5.90 12.35
C LEU A 293 3.37 -7.23 13.00
N TYR A 294 2.93 -7.44 14.23
CA TYR A 294 3.15 -8.68 14.99
C TYR A 294 2.62 -9.91 14.27
N ASN A 295 1.36 -9.87 13.82
CA ASN A 295 0.73 -11.01 13.13
C ASN A 295 1.36 -11.26 11.76
N MET A 296 1.78 -10.21 11.04
CA MET A 296 2.49 -10.39 9.77
C MET A 296 3.86 -11.04 9.97
N ILE A 297 4.64 -10.62 10.99
CA ILE A 297 5.90 -11.30 11.35
C ILE A 297 5.65 -12.76 11.75
N LYS A 298 4.61 -13.01 12.55
CA LYS A 298 4.30 -14.34 13.08
C LYS A 298 4.01 -15.36 11.99
N GLU A 299 3.32 -14.94 10.94
CA GLU A 299 2.95 -15.76 9.79
C GLU A 299 4.09 -15.92 8.79
N ASP A 300 4.91 -14.89 8.59
CA ASP A 300 5.93 -14.87 7.53
C ASP A 300 7.29 -15.43 8.00
N THR A 301 7.48 -15.66 9.30
CA THR A 301 8.74 -16.16 9.87
C THR A 301 8.55 -17.41 10.75
N SER A 302 9.64 -18.12 11.07
CA SER A 302 9.63 -19.35 11.86
C SER A 302 10.82 -19.45 12.83
N GLY A 303 10.78 -20.45 13.72
CA GLY A 303 11.86 -20.76 14.68
C GLY A 303 12.16 -19.64 15.69
N GLU A 304 13.37 -19.65 16.21
CA GLU A 304 13.90 -18.66 17.16
C GLU A 304 14.05 -17.28 16.51
N TYR A 305 14.31 -17.24 15.20
CA TYR A 305 14.28 -16.01 14.41
C TYR A 305 12.94 -15.29 14.54
N LYS A 306 11.82 -15.99 14.37
CA LYS A 306 10.49 -15.43 14.61
C LYS A 306 10.34 -14.92 16.04
N LYS A 307 10.68 -15.75 17.03
CA LYS A 307 10.50 -15.39 18.44
C LYS A 307 11.24 -14.10 18.80
N ALA A 308 12.47 -13.94 18.30
CA ALA A 308 13.26 -12.74 18.54
C ALA A 308 12.64 -11.51 17.87
N LEU A 309 12.21 -11.62 16.60
CA LEU A 309 11.52 -10.53 15.91
C LEU A 309 10.22 -10.12 16.62
N LEU A 310 9.44 -11.09 17.12
CA LEU A 310 8.21 -10.80 17.86
C LEU A 310 8.52 -10.08 19.17
N LYS A 311 9.59 -10.45 19.89
CA LYS A 311 10.04 -9.69 21.08
C LYS A 311 10.47 -8.26 20.74
N LEU A 312 11.19 -8.07 19.64
CA LEU A 312 11.56 -6.73 19.15
C LEU A 312 10.35 -5.92 18.68
N CYS A 313 9.32 -6.56 18.13
CA CYS A 313 8.06 -5.91 17.82
C CYS A 313 7.36 -5.47 19.11
N GLY A 314 7.29 -6.36 20.10
CA GLY A 314 6.53 -6.19 21.33
C GLY A 314 5.25 -7.02 21.29
N GLY A 315 4.09 -6.40 21.53
CA GLY A 315 2.81 -7.10 21.65
C GLY A 315 1.98 -7.12 20.36
N ASP A 316 0.94 -7.96 20.35
CA ASP A 316 -0.11 -7.89 19.34
C ASP A 316 -1.06 -6.73 19.65
N ASP A 317 -0.98 -5.67 18.85
CA ASP A 317 -1.82 -4.49 19.02
C ASP A 317 -3.26 -4.73 18.60
N ASP A 318 -3.61 -5.88 18.02
CA ASP A 318 -5.00 -6.22 17.73
C ASP A 318 -5.89 -6.15 18.99
N ALA A 319 -5.30 -6.33 20.18
CA ALA A 319 -5.95 -6.20 21.48
C ALA A 319 -5.88 -4.78 22.12
N ALA A 320 -5.01 -3.87 21.66
CA ALA A 320 -4.74 -2.59 22.29
C ALA A 320 -5.60 -1.43 21.72
N GLY A 321 -6.00 -0.51 22.62
CA GLY A 321 -6.82 0.68 22.35
C GLY A 321 -6.01 1.98 22.24
N GLU A 322 -6.68 2.98 21.64
CA GLU A 322 -6.29 4.37 21.35
C GLU A 322 -4.98 4.53 20.55
N PHE A 323 -5.04 5.27 19.43
CA PHE A 323 -3.83 5.67 18.71
C PHE A 323 -2.96 6.58 19.57
N PHE A 324 -1.65 6.59 19.36
CA PHE A 324 -0.82 7.67 19.86
C PHE A 324 -0.79 8.81 18.82
N PRO A 325 -0.34 10.02 19.21
CA PRO A 325 -0.48 11.22 18.37
C PRO A 325 0.03 11.09 16.93
N GLU A 326 1.15 10.38 16.71
CA GLU A 326 1.73 10.18 15.38
C GLU A 326 0.81 9.36 14.47
N ALA A 327 0.29 8.23 14.96
CA ALA A 327 -0.61 7.38 14.18
C ALA A 327 -1.95 8.06 13.89
N ALA A 328 -2.46 8.85 14.85
CA ALA A 328 -3.64 9.67 14.65
C ALA A 328 -3.43 10.75 13.59
N GLN A 329 -2.26 11.42 13.60
CA GLN A 329 -1.90 12.42 12.60
C GLN A 329 -1.79 11.80 11.20
N VAL A 330 -1.14 10.64 11.07
CA VAL A 330 -1.06 9.90 9.80
C VAL A 330 -2.46 9.53 9.31
N ALA A 331 -3.29 8.94 10.16
CA ALA A 331 -4.66 8.56 9.80
C ALA A 331 -5.50 9.77 9.37
N TYR A 332 -5.42 10.89 10.10
CA TYR A 332 -6.10 12.15 9.76
C TYR A 332 -5.66 12.68 8.39
N ARG A 333 -4.33 12.74 8.16
CA ARG A 333 -3.76 13.22 6.90
C ARG A 333 -4.14 12.32 5.72
N MET A 334 -4.26 11.01 5.90
CA MET A 334 -4.75 10.12 4.83
C MET A 334 -6.15 10.53 4.36
N TRP A 335 -7.03 10.95 5.28
CA TRP A 335 -8.37 11.44 4.92
C TRP A 335 -8.34 12.84 4.31
N GLU A 336 -7.43 13.71 4.75
CA GLU A 336 -7.19 15.01 4.11
C GLU A 336 -6.71 14.86 2.65
N LEU A 337 -5.71 14.01 2.42
CA LEU A 337 -5.20 13.71 1.08
C LEU A 337 -6.25 13.03 0.20
N SER A 338 -7.19 12.27 0.78
CA SER A 338 -8.29 11.66 0.01
C SER A 338 -9.28 12.69 -0.57
N ALA A 339 -9.35 13.89 0.00
CA ALA A 339 -10.23 14.96 -0.47
C ALA A 339 -9.66 15.70 -1.69
N VAL A 340 -8.38 15.47 -2.01
CA VAL A 340 -7.67 16.10 -3.12
C VAL A 340 -8.23 15.59 -4.44
N LYS A 341 -8.55 16.51 -5.36
CA LYS A 341 -9.07 16.15 -6.68
C LYS A 341 -8.00 15.41 -7.48
N VAL A 342 -8.35 14.24 -7.98
CA VAL A 342 -7.47 13.42 -8.82
C VAL A 342 -8.09 13.33 -10.20
N GLU A 343 -7.29 13.53 -11.25
CA GLU A 343 -7.71 13.20 -12.60
C GLU A 343 -7.72 11.68 -12.76
N LEU A 344 -8.90 11.12 -13.04
CA LEU A 344 -9.07 9.69 -13.28
C LEU A 344 -8.90 9.41 -14.78
N ARG A 345 -8.04 8.44 -15.10
CA ARG A 345 -7.69 8.09 -16.47
C ARG A 345 -7.84 6.58 -16.69
N GLY A 346 -8.56 6.21 -17.74
CA GLY A 346 -8.54 4.86 -18.28
C GLY A 346 -7.27 4.56 -19.08
N THR A 347 -6.95 3.28 -19.22
CA THR A 347 -5.87 2.78 -20.09
C THR A 347 -6.34 2.56 -21.52
N VAL A 348 -7.63 2.31 -21.73
CA VAL A 348 -8.25 2.23 -23.05
C VAL A 348 -8.80 3.61 -23.42
N GLN A 349 -8.43 4.08 -24.61
CA GLN A 349 -8.87 5.37 -25.16
C GLN A 349 -9.56 5.14 -26.52
N PRO A 350 -10.45 6.04 -26.96
CA PRO A 350 -11.01 5.95 -28.31
C PRO A 350 -9.91 5.94 -29.37
N ALA A 351 -9.95 4.99 -30.30
CA ALA A 351 -9.04 4.97 -31.44
C ALA A 351 -9.28 6.19 -32.34
N GLY A 352 -8.20 6.89 -32.74
CA GLY A 352 -8.30 8.12 -33.53
C GLY A 352 -8.67 7.89 -35.00
N ASP A 353 -8.24 6.77 -35.57
CA ASP A 353 -8.49 6.31 -36.95
C ASP A 353 -9.64 5.30 -37.02
N PHE A 354 -10.66 5.49 -36.18
CA PHE A 354 -11.75 4.53 -36.02
C PHE A 354 -12.58 4.34 -37.29
N ASN A 355 -12.74 3.08 -37.71
CA ASN A 355 -13.58 2.64 -38.81
C ASN A 355 -14.34 1.38 -38.38
N ASP A 356 -15.60 1.54 -38.00
CA ASP A 356 -16.47 0.47 -37.54
C ASP A 356 -16.72 -0.60 -38.60
N ASP A 357 -16.88 -0.20 -39.86
CA ASP A 357 -17.01 -1.13 -41.00
C ASP A 357 -15.74 -1.96 -41.20
N GLY A 358 -14.57 -1.31 -41.11
CA GLY A 358 -13.27 -1.97 -41.20
C GLY A 358 -13.06 -2.97 -40.06
N ASP A 359 -13.35 -2.56 -38.83
CA ASP A 359 -13.24 -3.42 -37.65
C ASP A 359 -14.22 -4.60 -37.73
N ALA A 360 -15.46 -4.37 -38.18
CA ALA A 360 -16.45 -5.43 -38.39
C ALA A 360 -15.98 -6.46 -39.42
N GLN A 361 -15.31 -6.02 -40.50
CA GLN A 361 -14.71 -6.90 -41.49
C GLN A 361 -13.55 -7.72 -40.92
N VAL A 362 -12.67 -7.09 -40.13
CA VAL A 362 -11.56 -7.77 -39.45
C VAL A 362 -12.10 -8.86 -38.53
N LEU A 363 -13.08 -8.53 -37.67
CA LEU A 363 -13.71 -9.50 -36.77
C LEU A 363 -14.41 -10.63 -37.53
N ARG A 364 -15.15 -10.32 -38.60
CA ARG A 364 -15.80 -11.36 -39.41
C ARG A 364 -14.78 -12.32 -40.01
N LYS A 365 -13.68 -11.78 -40.54
CA LYS A 365 -12.59 -12.56 -41.14
C LYS A 365 -11.90 -13.43 -40.11
N ALA A 366 -11.63 -12.88 -38.91
CA ALA A 366 -11.01 -13.61 -37.80
C ALA A 366 -11.84 -14.82 -37.33
N MET A 367 -13.16 -14.77 -37.53
CA MET A 367 -14.12 -15.82 -37.17
C MET A 367 -14.61 -16.63 -38.38
N LYS A 368 -13.97 -16.53 -39.55
CA LYS A 368 -14.41 -17.22 -40.76
C LYS A 368 -13.48 -18.38 -41.11
N GLY A 369 -13.99 -19.59 -41.02
CA GLY A 369 -13.31 -20.80 -41.49
C GLY A 369 -13.23 -21.86 -40.42
N LEU A 370 -12.27 -22.77 -40.55
CA LEU A 370 -11.91 -23.70 -39.46
C LEU A 370 -10.83 -23.04 -38.61
N GLY A 371 -11.17 -22.73 -37.36
CA GLY A 371 -10.31 -22.01 -36.42
C GLY A 371 -10.68 -20.53 -36.28
N THR A 372 -10.15 -19.92 -35.22
CA THR A 372 -10.38 -18.53 -34.83
C THR A 372 -9.04 -17.79 -34.84
N ASP A 373 -9.00 -16.55 -35.30
CA ASP A 373 -7.84 -15.66 -35.11
C ASP A 373 -8.05 -14.82 -33.85
N GLU A 374 -7.70 -15.38 -32.69
CA GLU A 374 -7.83 -14.69 -31.40
C GLU A 374 -6.99 -13.41 -31.37
N GLY A 375 -5.85 -13.38 -32.07
CA GLY A 375 -4.95 -12.22 -32.12
C GLY A 375 -5.64 -11.00 -32.72
N ALA A 376 -6.28 -11.17 -33.88
CA ALA A 376 -7.04 -10.11 -34.54
C ALA A 376 -8.25 -9.64 -33.70
N ILE A 377 -8.95 -10.57 -33.05
CA ILE A 377 -10.07 -10.23 -32.16
C ILE A 377 -9.59 -9.41 -30.97
N ILE A 378 -8.50 -9.83 -30.32
CA ILE A 378 -7.89 -9.11 -29.21
C ILE A 378 -7.48 -7.72 -29.65
N GLU A 379 -6.73 -7.61 -30.75
CA GLU A 379 -6.23 -6.33 -31.24
C GLU A 379 -7.34 -5.31 -31.51
N VAL A 380 -8.44 -5.72 -32.12
CA VAL A 380 -9.60 -4.84 -32.34
C VAL A 380 -10.28 -4.53 -31.01
N VAL A 381 -10.70 -5.55 -30.25
CA VAL A 381 -11.57 -5.33 -29.09
C VAL A 381 -10.85 -4.55 -27.98
N THR A 382 -9.58 -4.85 -27.68
CA THR A 382 -8.89 -4.20 -26.55
C THR A 382 -8.41 -2.77 -26.86
N LYS A 383 -8.34 -2.38 -28.15
CA LYS A 383 -7.88 -1.05 -28.59
C LYS A 383 -9.00 -0.13 -29.07
N ARG A 384 -10.26 -0.45 -28.75
CA ARG A 384 -11.44 0.38 -29.05
C ARG A 384 -12.17 0.70 -27.78
N SER A 385 -12.63 1.94 -27.63
CA SER A 385 -13.48 2.30 -26.49
C SER A 385 -14.81 1.55 -26.54
N ASN A 386 -15.51 1.44 -25.41
CA ASN A 386 -16.78 0.74 -25.36
C ASN A 386 -17.80 1.34 -26.35
N SER A 387 -17.84 2.67 -26.47
CA SER A 387 -18.68 3.38 -27.45
C SER A 387 -18.36 2.96 -28.89
N GLN A 388 -17.08 2.80 -29.23
CA GLN A 388 -16.64 2.29 -30.54
C GLN A 388 -17.04 0.81 -30.71
N ARG A 389 -16.90 -0.03 -29.68
CA ARG A 389 -17.39 -1.43 -29.72
C ARG A 389 -18.89 -1.51 -29.98
N GLN A 390 -19.70 -0.60 -29.42
CA GLN A 390 -21.14 -0.54 -29.71
C GLN A 390 -21.43 -0.17 -31.17
N GLN A 391 -20.60 0.68 -31.79
CA GLN A 391 -20.71 1.00 -33.23
C GLN A 391 -20.33 -0.21 -34.08
N ILE A 392 -19.27 -0.94 -33.72
CA ILE A 392 -18.87 -2.19 -34.39
C ILE A 392 -20.00 -3.24 -34.33
N LEU A 393 -20.68 -3.40 -33.19
CA LEU A 393 -21.84 -4.31 -33.07
C LEU A 393 -22.94 -3.96 -34.10
N LYS A 394 -23.25 -2.67 -34.27
CA LYS A 394 -24.25 -2.18 -35.23
C LYS A 394 -23.80 -2.39 -36.67
N ALA A 395 -22.57 -2.02 -37.00
CA ALA A 395 -21.97 -2.19 -38.33
C ALA A 395 -21.94 -3.68 -38.72
N TYR A 396 -21.49 -4.56 -37.83
CA TYR A 396 -21.44 -6.00 -38.08
C TYR A 396 -22.82 -6.58 -38.39
N LYS A 397 -23.85 -6.18 -37.62
CA LYS A 397 -25.23 -6.61 -37.86
C LYS A 397 -25.78 -6.07 -39.18
N ALA A 398 -25.48 -4.82 -39.53
CA ALA A 398 -25.92 -4.21 -40.79
C ALA A 398 -25.26 -4.88 -42.01
N HIS A 399 -23.97 -5.16 -41.96
CA HIS A 399 -23.22 -5.74 -43.09
C HIS A 399 -23.45 -7.23 -43.29
N TYR A 400 -23.59 -7.99 -42.20
CA TYR A 400 -23.63 -9.45 -42.27
C TYR A 400 -24.98 -10.06 -41.91
N GLY A 401 -25.91 -9.28 -41.35
CA GLY A 401 -27.19 -9.80 -40.82
C GLY A 401 -27.02 -10.77 -39.64
N ARG A 402 -25.85 -10.75 -38.99
CA ARG A 402 -25.47 -11.67 -37.90
C ARG A 402 -25.27 -10.91 -36.60
N ASP A 403 -25.40 -11.62 -35.49
CA ASP A 403 -25.13 -11.09 -34.16
C ASP A 403 -23.67 -11.34 -33.77
N LEU A 404 -22.88 -10.26 -33.66
CA LEU A 404 -21.45 -10.36 -33.33
C LEU A 404 -21.22 -10.97 -31.94
N MET A 405 -22.10 -10.72 -30.98
CA MET A 405 -21.99 -11.32 -29.64
C MET A 405 -22.18 -12.84 -29.68
N ALA A 406 -23.12 -13.33 -30.47
CA ALA A 406 -23.35 -14.76 -30.69
C ALA A 406 -22.16 -15.41 -31.42
N ASP A 407 -21.65 -14.77 -32.47
CA ASP A 407 -20.49 -15.25 -33.22
C ASP A 407 -19.24 -15.31 -32.30
N LEU A 408 -18.93 -14.25 -31.55
CA LEU A 408 -17.80 -14.27 -30.60
C LEU A 408 -17.96 -15.35 -29.53
N LYS A 409 -19.20 -15.62 -29.08
CA LYS A 409 -19.48 -16.65 -28.08
C LYS A 409 -19.32 -18.06 -28.64
N SER A 410 -19.53 -18.30 -29.94
CA SER A 410 -19.29 -19.60 -30.55
C SER A 410 -17.83 -19.86 -30.89
N GLU A 411 -17.09 -18.80 -31.23
CA GLU A 411 -15.69 -18.90 -31.67
C GLU A 411 -14.66 -18.85 -30.53
N LEU A 412 -15.01 -18.24 -29.40
CA LEU A 412 -14.12 -18.12 -28.24
C LEU A 412 -14.56 -19.03 -27.10
N SER A 413 -13.60 -19.48 -26.28
CA SER A 413 -13.88 -20.24 -25.06
C SER A 413 -13.09 -19.73 -23.84
N GLY A 414 -13.38 -20.31 -22.68
CA GLY A 414 -12.63 -20.04 -21.44
C GLY A 414 -12.65 -18.59 -20.98
N SER A 415 -11.55 -18.13 -20.39
CA SER A 415 -11.42 -16.81 -19.78
C SER A 415 -11.21 -15.70 -20.80
N LEU A 416 -10.63 -16.01 -21.97
CA LEU A 416 -10.61 -15.09 -23.10
C LEU A 416 -12.04 -14.74 -23.55
N ALA A 417 -12.92 -15.73 -23.73
CA ALA A 417 -14.30 -15.47 -24.13
C ALA A 417 -15.03 -14.60 -23.10
N LYS A 418 -14.85 -14.85 -21.80
CA LYS A 418 -15.44 -14.03 -20.74
C LYS A 418 -14.96 -12.59 -20.79
N LEU A 419 -13.67 -12.38 -21.05
CA LEU A 419 -13.06 -11.06 -21.18
C LEU A 419 -13.59 -10.30 -22.40
N ILE A 420 -13.49 -10.91 -23.59
CA ILE A 420 -13.91 -10.28 -24.85
C ILE A 420 -15.41 -9.99 -24.86
N LEU A 421 -16.26 -10.96 -24.50
CA LEU A 421 -17.70 -10.73 -24.41
C LEU A 421 -18.06 -9.69 -23.34
N GLY A 422 -17.25 -9.57 -22.29
CA GLY A 422 -17.44 -8.56 -21.26
C GLY A 422 -17.14 -7.14 -21.78
N LEU A 423 -16.04 -6.97 -22.53
CA LEU A 423 -15.65 -5.70 -23.13
C LEU A 423 -16.68 -5.16 -24.15
N MET A 424 -17.43 -6.06 -24.79
CA MET A 424 -18.46 -5.73 -25.79
C MET A 424 -19.80 -5.28 -25.18
N LEU A 425 -20.06 -5.56 -23.90
CA LEU A 425 -21.26 -5.08 -23.21
C LEU A 425 -21.09 -3.62 -22.80
N THR A 426 -22.18 -2.83 -22.76
CA THR A 426 -22.10 -1.49 -22.14
C THR A 426 -21.72 -1.61 -20.65
N PRO A 427 -21.13 -0.58 -20.02
CA PRO A 427 -20.74 -0.65 -18.62
C PRO A 427 -21.89 -1.09 -17.69
N ALA A 428 -23.08 -0.53 -17.89
CA ALA A 428 -24.27 -0.89 -17.10
C ALA A 428 -24.74 -2.33 -17.34
N GLN A 429 -24.74 -2.80 -18.59
CA GLN A 429 -25.08 -4.19 -18.91
C GLN A 429 -24.07 -5.18 -18.33
N TYR A 430 -22.78 -4.83 -18.36
CA TYR A 430 -21.72 -5.66 -17.79
C TYR A 430 -21.91 -5.82 -16.29
N ASP A 431 -22.10 -4.72 -15.56
CA ASP A 431 -22.32 -4.74 -14.12
C ASP A 431 -23.63 -5.46 -13.74
N ALA A 432 -24.72 -5.21 -14.46
CA ALA A 432 -25.98 -5.95 -14.28
C ALA A 432 -25.79 -7.45 -14.45
N LYS A 433 -24.99 -7.88 -15.43
CA LYS A 433 -24.63 -9.29 -15.64
C LYS A 433 -23.75 -9.86 -14.53
N GLN A 434 -22.83 -9.09 -13.97
CA GLN A 434 -22.02 -9.55 -12.83
C GLN A 434 -22.87 -9.69 -11.57
N LEU A 435 -23.77 -8.73 -11.31
CA LEU A 435 -24.71 -8.80 -10.18
C LEU A 435 -25.66 -9.98 -10.32
N ARG A 436 -26.21 -10.21 -11.51
CA ARG A 436 -27.08 -11.37 -11.75
C ARG A 436 -26.34 -12.67 -11.47
N LYS A 437 -25.10 -12.79 -11.94
CA LYS A 437 -24.25 -13.96 -11.67
C LYS A 437 -23.93 -14.17 -10.19
N ALA A 438 -23.90 -13.10 -9.40
CA ALA A 438 -23.62 -13.16 -7.98
C ALA A 438 -24.82 -13.66 -7.16
N VAL A 439 -26.04 -13.58 -7.69
CA VAL A 439 -27.28 -14.02 -7.02
C VAL A 439 -27.96 -15.20 -7.72
N GLU A 440 -27.39 -15.69 -8.83
CA GLU A 440 -27.95 -16.84 -9.55
C GLU A 440 -27.31 -18.15 -9.08
N GLY A 441 -28.17 -19.14 -8.80
CA GLY A 441 -27.72 -20.47 -8.41
C GLY A 441 -27.79 -20.69 -6.91
N ALA A 442 -26.96 -21.60 -6.40
CA ALA A 442 -26.92 -21.91 -4.98
C ALA A 442 -25.84 -21.07 -4.28
N GLY A 443 -26.25 -20.31 -3.27
CA GLY A 443 -25.40 -19.37 -2.55
C GLY A 443 -25.26 -18.02 -3.28
N THR A 444 -24.59 -17.10 -2.61
CA THR A 444 -24.37 -15.73 -3.07
C THR A 444 -22.87 -15.49 -3.25
N ASP A 445 -22.48 -14.64 -4.20
CA ASP A 445 -21.11 -14.11 -4.30
C ASP A 445 -21.08 -12.71 -3.67
N GLU A 446 -20.97 -12.66 -2.34
CA GLU A 446 -21.03 -11.42 -1.56
C GLU A 446 -19.91 -10.45 -1.94
N SER A 447 -18.74 -10.98 -2.31
CA SER A 447 -17.58 -10.18 -2.75
C SER A 447 -17.88 -9.38 -4.02
N VAL A 448 -18.62 -9.95 -4.97
CA VAL A 448 -19.06 -9.25 -6.20
C VAL A 448 -20.09 -8.20 -5.86
N LEU A 449 -21.10 -8.54 -5.04
CA LEU A 449 -22.14 -7.60 -4.62
C LEU A 449 -21.53 -6.38 -3.91
N ILE A 450 -20.64 -6.62 -2.94
CA ILE A 450 -19.94 -5.56 -2.20
C ILE A 450 -19.08 -4.71 -3.12
N GLU A 451 -18.28 -5.32 -4.01
CA GLU A 451 -17.43 -4.58 -4.93
C GLU A 451 -18.23 -3.63 -5.80
N ILE A 452 -19.34 -4.09 -6.38
CA ILE A 452 -20.14 -3.27 -7.31
C ILE A 452 -20.92 -2.21 -6.54
N MET A 453 -21.69 -2.60 -5.52
CA MET A 453 -22.57 -1.67 -4.81
C MET A 453 -21.79 -0.59 -4.03
N ALA A 454 -20.61 -0.90 -3.49
CA ALA A 454 -19.83 0.07 -2.72
C ALA A 454 -18.99 1.05 -3.58
N THR A 455 -18.86 0.81 -4.89
CA THR A 455 -17.95 1.59 -5.76
C THR A 455 -18.62 2.36 -6.88
N ARG A 456 -19.84 2.00 -7.28
CA ARG A 456 -20.58 2.69 -8.34
C ARG A 456 -21.23 3.98 -7.81
N ASN A 457 -21.28 5.01 -8.64
CA ASN A 457 -21.96 6.27 -8.34
C ASN A 457 -23.46 6.17 -8.65
N ASN A 458 -24.24 7.19 -8.27
CA ASN A 458 -25.70 7.16 -8.45
C ASN A 458 -26.14 7.00 -9.93
N GLN A 459 -25.46 7.66 -10.86
CA GLN A 459 -25.76 7.56 -12.29
C GLN A 459 -25.48 6.13 -12.80
N GLU A 460 -24.35 5.55 -12.42
CA GLU A 460 -24.00 4.16 -12.74
C GLU A 460 -25.03 3.18 -12.15
N ILE A 461 -25.44 3.35 -10.88
CA ILE A 461 -26.44 2.49 -10.24
C ILE A 461 -27.81 2.59 -10.94
N ARG A 462 -28.26 3.78 -11.32
CA ARG A 462 -29.52 3.93 -12.09
C ARG A 462 -29.44 3.23 -13.44
N ALA A 463 -28.35 3.40 -14.17
CA ALA A 463 -28.14 2.71 -15.44
C ALA A 463 -28.06 1.19 -15.27
N ILE A 464 -27.46 0.70 -14.17
CA ILE A 464 -27.44 -0.72 -13.82
C ILE A 464 -28.85 -1.23 -13.56
N ASN A 465 -29.67 -0.51 -12.78
CA ASN A 465 -31.05 -0.91 -12.50
C ASN A 465 -31.89 -1.01 -13.77
N GLU A 466 -31.76 -0.05 -14.69
CA GLU A 466 -32.42 -0.06 -15.99
C GLU A 466 -31.98 -1.27 -16.83
N ALA A 467 -30.66 -1.48 -16.97
CA ALA A 467 -30.11 -2.61 -17.72
C ALA A 467 -30.48 -3.96 -17.11
N TYR A 468 -30.55 -4.05 -15.78
CA TYR A 468 -30.95 -5.26 -15.06
C TYR A 468 -32.42 -5.60 -15.31
N GLN A 469 -33.31 -4.60 -15.20
CA GLN A 469 -34.73 -4.76 -15.47
C GLN A 469 -34.99 -5.14 -16.94
N GLU A 470 -34.27 -4.53 -17.88
CA GLU A 470 -34.37 -4.85 -19.30
C GLU A 470 -33.93 -6.29 -19.60
N ALA A 471 -32.80 -6.72 -19.04
CA ALA A 471 -32.21 -8.03 -19.33
C ALA A 471 -32.90 -9.20 -18.63
N TYR A 472 -33.42 -9.01 -17.42
CA TYR A 472 -33.91 -10.10 -16.56
C TYR A 472 -35.38 -9.98 -16.17
N HIS A 473 -36.07 -8.90 -16.57
CA HIS A 473 -37.48 -8.64 -16.28
C HIS A 473 -37.82 -8.70 -14.78
N LYS A 474 -36.84 -8.38 -13.94
CA LYS A 474 -36.93 -8.33 -12.47
C LYS A 474 -36.06 -7.18 -11.98
N SER A 475 -36.46 -6.53 -10.88
CA SER A 475 -35.65 -5.45 -10.32
C SER A 475 -34.42 -6.01 -9.60
N LEU A 476 -33.32 -5.25 -9.60
CA LEU A 476 -32.13 -5.60 -8.82
C LEU A 476 -32.45 -5.69 -7.32
N GLU A 477 -33.28 -4.77 -6.81
CA GLU A 477 -33.72 -4.77 -5.41
C GLU A 477 -34.43 -6.07 -5.02
N ASP A 478 -35.32 -6.58 -5.87
CA ASP A 478 -36.04 -7.83 -5.59
C ASP A 478 -35.10 -9.02 -5.55
N ASP A 479 -34.14 -9.09 -6.47
CA ASP A 479 -33.14 -10.17 -6.50
C ASP A 479 -32.24 -10.12 -5.26
N LEU A 480 -31.68 -8.95 -4.93
CA LEU A 480 -30.90 -8.75 -3.70
C LEU A 480 -31.73 -9.11 -2.46
N SER A 481 -33.01 -8.72 -2.46
CA SER A 481 -33.93 -8.97 -1.34
C SER A 481 -34.29 -10.44 -1.16
N SER A 482 -34.29 -11.22 -2.24
CA SER A 482 -34.58 -12.65 -2.21
C SER A 482 -33.36 -13.50 -1.89
N ASP A 483 -32.17 -13.06 -2.30
CA ASP A 483 -30.94 -13.85 -2.19
C ASP A 483 -30.15 -13.54 -0.91
N THR A 484 -30.31 -12.33 -0.35
CA THR A 484 -29.61 -11.90 0.86
C THR A 484 -30.57 -11.64 2.02
N SER A 485 -30.05 -11.58 3.25
CA SER A 485 -30.86 -11.32 4.45
C SER A 485 -30.15 -10.41 5.47
N GLY A 486 -30.85 -10.08 6.55
CA GLY A 486 -30.31 -9.27 7.65
C GLY A 486 -29.81 -7.88 7.25
N HIS A 487 -28.80 -7.39 7.96
CA HIS A 487 -28.19 -6.07 7.68
C HIS A 487 -27.46 -6.02 6.36
N PHE A 488 -26.88 -7.14 5.91
CA PHE A 488 -26.22 -7.20 4.62
C PHE A 488 -27.19 -6.86 3.48
N LYS A 489 -28.40 -7.44 3.49
CA LYS A 489 -29.50 -7.05 2.59
C LYS A 489 -29.80 -5.56 2.67
N ARG A 490 -29.97 -5.01 3.88
CA ARG A 490 -30.33 -3.59 4.07
C ARG A 490 -29.26 -2.65 3.48
N ILE A 491 -27.99 -2.98 3.63
CA ILE A 491 -26.87 -2.22 3.05
C ILE A 491 -26.94 -2.27 1.52
N LEU A 492 -27.03 -3.47 0.94
CA LEU A 492 -27.06 -3.64 -0.51
C LEU A 492 -28.27 -2.94 -1.15
N VAL A 493 -29.47 -3.12 -0.59
CA VAL A 493 -30.68 -2.43 -1.06
C VAL A 493 -30.51 -0.92 -0.95
N SER A 494 -29.99 -0.40 0.17
CA SER A 494 -29.77 1.05 0.32
C SER A 494 -28.81 1.61 -0.74
N LEU A 495 -27.76 0.88 -1.12
CA LEU A 495 -26.83 1.31 -2.16
C LEU A 495 -27.43 1.19 -3.57
N ALA A 496 -28.22 0.14 -3.81
CA ALA A 496 -28.90 -0.12 -5.09
C ALA A 496 -29.96 0.93 -5.44
N LEU A 497 -30.41 1.74 -4.49
CA LEU A 497 -31.31 2.88 -4.77
C LEU A 497 -30.64 3.98 -5.61
N GLY A 498 -29.31 4.11 -5.59
CA GLY A 498 -28.60 5.16 -6.34
C GLY A 498 -29.06 6.57 -5.95
N ASN A 499 -29.30 6.78 -4.65
CA ASN A 499 -29.82 8.02 -4.07
C ASN A 499 -28.91 8.60 -2.97
N ARG A 500 -27.60 8.27 -3.01
CA ARG A 500 -26.62 8.85 -2.09
C ARG A 500 -26.56 10.37 -2.27
N ASP A 501 -26.40 11.11 -1.17
CA ASP A 501 -26.16 12.55 -1.22
C ASP A 501 -24.94 12.87 -2.09
N GLU A 502 -25.03 13.89 -2.94
CA GLU A 502 -23.91 14.36 -3.79
C GLU A 502 -23.43 15.77 -3.41
N GLY A 503 -23.98 16.31 -2.30
CA GLY A 503 -23.65 17.63 -1.79
C GLY A 503 -22.25 17.73 -1.15
N PRO A 504 -21.79 18.96 -0.85
CA PRO A 504 -20.52 19.21 -0.19
C PRO A 504 -20.56 18.71 1.27
N GLU A 505 -19.41 18.78 1.95
CA GLU A 505 -19.34 18.54 3.38
C GLU A 505 -20.08 19.63 4.20
N ASN A 506 -20.69 19.23 5.32
CA ASN A 506 -21.18 20.10 6.37
C ASN A 506 -20.47 19.77 7.68
N LEU A 507 -19.69 20.70 8.23
CA LEU A 507 -18.84 20.44 9.41
C LEU A 507 -19.66 20.07 10.65
N THR A 508 -20.74 20.80 10.95
CA THR A 508 -21.59 20.55 12.11
C THR A 508 -22.23 19.16 12.03
N GLN A 509 -22.81 18.81 10.88
CA GLN A 509 -23.40 17.48 10.69
C GLN A 509 -22.33 16.38 10.72
N ALA A 510 -21.11 16.66 10.24
CA ALA A 510 -20.03 15.69 10.24
C ALA A 510 -19.57 15.38 11.66
N GLN A 511 -19.52 16.38 12.55
CA GLN A 511 -19.24 16.19 13.96
C GLN A 511 -20.34 15.38 14.65
N GLU A 512 -21.61 15.65 14.35
CA GLU A 512 -22.72 14.85 14.87
C GLU A 512 -22.68 13.41 14.38
N ASP A 513 -22.42 13.18 13.10
CA ASP A 513 -22.35 11.85 12.53
C ASP A 513 -21.11 11.10 13.05
N ALA A 514 -19.97 11.77 13.22
CA ALA A 514 -18.80 11.20 13.87
C ALA A 514 -19.09 10.80 15.32
N LYS A 515 -19.75 11.67 16.09
CA LYS A 515 -20.20 11.38 17.45
C LYS A 515 -21.17 10.20 17.47
N LYS A 516 -22.13 10.16 16.53
CA LYS A 516 -23.06 9.03 16.38
C LYS A 516 -22.34 7.73 16.06
N LEU A 517 -21.22 7.71 15.34
CA LEU A 517 -20.43 6.49 15.11
C LEU A 517 -19.53 6.13 16.29
N ALA A 518 -19.08 7.13 17.04
CA ALA A 518 -18.22 6.99 18.21
C ALA A 518 -18.96 6.47 19.44
N ASP A 519 -20.22 6.88 19.63
CA ASP A 519 -21.04 6.53 20.78
C ASP A 519 -21.27 5.02 20.83
N VAL A 520 -20.71 4.36 21.84
CA VAL A 520 -20.91 2.94 22.12
C VAL A 520 -21.28 2.84 23.59
N SER A 521 -22.58 2.73 23.85
CA SER A 521 -23.06 2.43 25.20
C SER A 521 -22.78 0.97 25.54
N SER A 522 -22.54 0.66 26.83
CA SER A 522 -22.38 -0.73 27.29
C SER A 522 -23.63 -1.60 27.04
N ASN A 523 -24.78 -0.98 26.74
CA ASN A 523 -26.04 -1.64 26.41
C ASN A 523 -26.38 -1.62 24.91
N ASP A 524 -25.48 -1.13 24.04
CA ASP A 524 -25.77 -1.06 22.61
C ASP A 524 -25.75 -2.45 21.98
N SER A 525 -26.85 -2.82 21.32
CA SER A 525 -26.89 -4.06 20.53
C SER A 525 -26.11 -3.91 19.22
N SER A 526 -25.61 -5.02 18.67
CA SER A 526 -24.99 -5.03 17.32
C SER A 526 -25.91 -4.40 16.28
N ASP A 527 -27.22 -4.66 16.40
CA ASP A 527 -28.27 -4.17 15.50
C ASP A 527 -28.41 -2.63 15.47
N SER A 528 -28.35 -2.00 16.66
CA SER A 528 -28.38 -0.55 16.81
C SER A 528 -27.14 0.12 16.19
N LEU A 529 -25.96 -0.45 16.47
CA LEU A 529 -24.69 0.02 15.91
C LEU A 529 -24.68 -0.08 14.38
N GLU A 530 -25.02 -1.25 13.83
CA GLU A 530 -25.07 -1.48 12.38
C GLU A 530 -26.07 -0.55 11.68
N THR A 531 -27.21 -0.26 12.30
CA THR A 531 -28.20 0.68 11.77
C THR A 531 -27.65 2.12 11.70
N ARG A 532 -26.92 2.58 12.73
CA ARG A 532 -26.25 3.89 12.72
C ARG A 532 -25.23 3.98 11.58
N PHE A 533 -24.34 2.98 11.47
CA PHE A 533 -23.37 2.90 10.38
C PHE A 533 -24.04 2.89 9.00
N LEU A 534 -25.09 2.10 8.81
CA LEU A 534 -25.85 2.05 7.56
C LEU A 534 -26.39 3.43 7.17
N SER A 535 -27.09 4.09 8.09
CA SER A 535 -27.72 5.39 7.84
C SER A 535 -26.72 6.49 7.43
N ILE A 536 -25.45 6.39 7.86
CA ILE A 536 -24.40 7.36 7.54
C ILE A 536 -23.63 6.90 6.29
N LEU A 537 -23.07 5.69 6.31
CA LEU A 537 -22.17 5.19 5.26
C LEU A 537 -22.88 4.93 3.93
N CYS A 538 -24.17 4.59 3.92
CA CYS A 538 -24.88 4.31 2.68
C CYS A 538 -25.49 5.56 2.03
N THR A 539 -25.72 6.64 2.80
CA THR A 539 -26.48 7.81 2.32
C THR A 539 -25.65 9.07 2.18
N ARG A 540 -24.65 9.31 3.03
CA ARG A 540 -23.86 10.55 2.99
C ARG A 540 -22.97 10.64 1.76
N SER A 541 -22.71 11.88 1.34
CA SER A 541 -21.81 12.15 0.23
C SER A 541 -20.37 11.79 0.58
N TYR A 542 -19.58 11.44 -0.44
CA TYR A 542 -18.17 11.10 -0.23
C TYR A 542 -17.37 12.27 0.37
N PRO A 543 -17.52 13.54 -0.08
CA PRO A 543 -16.91 14.69 0.61
C PRO A 543 -17.29 14.76 2.08
N HIS A 544 -18.57 14.57 2.42
CA HIS A 544 -19.02 14.60 3.81
C HIS A 544 -18.46 13.45 4.65
N LEU A 545 -18.43 12.23 4.11
CA LEU A 545 -17.88 11.07 4.82
C LEU A 545 -16.39 11.25 5.17
N ARG A 546 -15.59 11.84 4.28
CA ARG A 546 -14.18 12.16 4.59
C ARG A 546 -14.08 13.07 5.83
N ARG A 547 -14.96 14.08 5.92
CA ARG A 547 -15.03 14.96 7.09
C ARG A 547 -15.49 14.21 8.34
N VAL A 548 -16.50 13.36 8.23
CA VAL A 548 -16.97 12.51 9.35
C VAL A 548 -15.81 11.69 9.89
N PHE A 549 -14.99 11.08 9.04
CA PHE A 549 -13.88 10.23 9.49
C PHE A 549 -12.72 11.04 10.08
N GLN A 550 -12.47 12.24 9.58
CA GLN A 550 -11.53 13.18 10.22
C GLN A 550 -11.97 13.58 11.62
N GLU A 551 -13.24 13.95 11.81
CA GLU A 551 -13.79 14.29 13.12
C GLU A 551 -13.87 13.05 14.03
N PHE A 552 -14.14 11.87 13.49
CA PHE A 552 -14.12 10.60 14.22
C PHE A 552 -12.73 10.31 14.81
N ILE A 553 -11.65 10.54 14.05
CA ILE A 553 -10.28 10.40 14.53
C ILE A 553 -9.99 11.43 15.64
N LYS A 554 -10.40 12.69 15.47
CA LYS A 554 -10.23 13.72 16.51
C LYS A 554 -10.94 13.36 17.82
N MET A 555 -12.12 12.75 17.74
CA MET A 555 -12.95 12.42 18.90
C MET A 555 -12.53 11.13 19.61
N THR A 556 -12.20 10.10 18.83
CA THR A 556 -12.01 8.74 19.35
C THR A 556 -10.55 8.32 19.38
N ASN A 557 -9.69 9.03 18.67
CA ASN A 557 -8.30 8.64 18.47
C ASN A 557 -8.19 7.24 17.81
N HIS A 558 -9.16 6.87 16.97
CA HIS A 558 -9.21 5.63 16.20
C HIS A 558 -9.66 5.91 14.77
N ASP A 559 -9.28 5.05 13.83
CA ASP A 559 -9.76 5.10 12.44
C ASP A 559 -11.06 4.31 12.33
N VAL A 560 -11.96 4.80 11.48
CA VAL A 560 -13.30 4.20 11.30
C VAL A 560 -13.23 2.77 10.76
N GLU A 561 -12.27 2.45 9.88
CA GLU A 561 -12.09 1.09 9.35
C GLU A 561 -11.70 0.13 10.48
N HIS A 562 -10.83 0.59 11.37
CA HIS A 562 -10.44 -0.17 12.55
C HIS A 562 -11.63 -0.40 13.49
N ALA A 563 -12.43 0.64 13.75
CA ALA A 563 -13.63 0.54 14.57
C ALA A 563 -14.65 -0.47 14.00
N ILE A 564 -14.87 -0.45 12.68
CA ILE A 564 -15.73 -1.41 11.99
C ILE A 564 -15.19 -2.84 12.15
N LYS A 565 -13.92 -3.07 11.85
CA LYS A 565 -13.29 -4.41 11.96
C LYS A 565 -13.33 -4.99 13.36
N LYS A 566 -13.24 -4.14 14.39
CA LYS A 566 -13.30 -4.55 15.79
C LYS A 566 -14.71 -4.88 16.27
N ARG A 567 -15.71 -4.16 15.76
CA ARG A 567 -17.10 -4.21 16.29
C ARG A 567 -18.04 -5.02 15.42
N MET A 568 -17.66 -5.33 14.19
CA MET A 568 -18.50 -6.01 13.19
C MET A 568 -17.75 -7.17 12.55
N SER A 569 -18.49 -8.13 12.00
CA SER A 569 -17.94 -9.30 11.34
C SER A 569 -18.72 -9.67 10.07
N GLY A 570 -18.21 -10.64 9.31
CA GLY A 570 -18.84 -11.13 8.09
C GLY A 570 -19.06 -10.06 7.02
N ASP A 571 -20.11 -10.24 6.21
CA ASP A 571 -20.36 -9.40 5.03
C ASP A 571 -20.78 -7.98 5.37
N VAL A 572 -21.35 -7.75 6.57
CA VAL A 572 -21.66 -6.40 7.06
C VAL A 572 -20.37 -5.60 7.27
N ARG A 573 -19.39 -6.20 7.95
CA ARG A 573 -18.05 -5.59 8.11
C ARG A 573 -17.43 -5.32 6.74
N ASP A 574 -17.46 -6.30 5.86
CA ASP A 574 -16.76 -6.21 4.57
C ASP A 574 -17.43 -5.18 3.64
N ALA A 575 -18.75 -5.04 3.68
CA ALA A 575 -19.48 -4.00 2.96
C ALA A 575 -19.12 -2.60 3.45
N PHE A 576 -19.14 -2.35 4.77
CA PHE A 576 -18.78 -1.05 5.32
C PHE A 576 -17.30 -0.70 5.10
N VAL A 577 -16.39 -1.67 5.26
CA VAL A 577 -14.96 -1.48 4.94
C VAL A 577 -14.79 -1.13 3.45
N ALA A 578 -15.51 -1.79 2.54
CA ALA A 578 -15.45 -1.47 1.12
C ALA A 578 -15.95 -0.04 0.82
N ILE A 579 -17.04 0.42 1.47
CA ILE A 579 -17.51 1.81 1.35
C ILE A 579 -16.43 2.78 1.83
N VAL A 580 -15.89 2.56 3.04
CA VAL A 580 -14.85 3.42 3.63
C VAL A 580 -13.64 3.51 2.69
N ARG A 581 -13.15 2.37 2.17
CA ARG A 581 -12.01 2.34 1.25
C ARG A 581 -12.31 2.99 -0.10
N SER A 582 -13.51 2.80 -0.62
CA SER A 582 -13.99 3.46 -1.86
C SER A 582 -14.02 4.98 -1.71
N VAL A 583 -14.44 5.50 -0.55
CA VAL A 583 -14.40 6.93 -0.22
C VAL A 583 -12.95 7.42 -0.08
N LYS A 584 -12.08 6.63 0.55
CA LYS A 584 -10.68 6.99 0.85
C LYS A 584 -9.81 7.03 -0.41
N ASN A 585 -9.75 5.95 -1.17
CA ASN A 585 -8.98 5.85 -2.40
C ASN A 585 -9.50 4.67 -3.22
N LYS A 586 -10.45 4.96 -4.12
CA LYS A 586 -11.08 3.96 -4.99
C LYS A 586 -10.06 3.25 -5.90
N PRO A 587 -9.10 3.95 -6.55
CA PRO A 587 -8.01 3.27 -7.26
C PRO A 587 -7.22 2.28 -6.40
N ALA A 588 -6.82 2.67 -5.17
CA ALA A 588 -6.09 1.77 -4.26
C ALA A 588 -6.94 0.57 -3.81
N PHE A 589 -8.26 0.75 -3.64
CA PHE A 589 -9.18 -0.36 -3.36
C PHE A 589 -9.16 -1.41 -4.47
N PHE A 590 -9.24 -0.98 -5.74
CA PHE A 590 -9.16 -1.91 -6.87
C PHE A 590 -7.76 -2.51 -7.06
N ALA A 591 -6.70 -1.76 -6.77
CA ALA A 591 -5.33 -2.28 -6.78
C ALA A 591 -5.16 -3.42 -5.78
N ASP A 592 -5.70 -3.29 -4.56
CA ASP A 592 -5.72 -4.34 -3.55
C ASP A 592 -6.52 -5.58 -3.99
N LYS A 593 -7.71 -5.39 -4.58
CA LYS A 593 -8.49 -6.53 -5.11
C LYS A 593 -7.77 -7.23 -6.27
N LEU A 594 -7.14 -6.49 -7.19
CA LEU A 594 -6.34 -7.07 -8.27
C LEU A 594 -5.18 -7.89 -7.71
N TYR A 595 -4.45 -7.36 -6.74
CA TYR A 595 -3.35 -8.09 -6.13
C TYR A 595 -3.85 -9.36 -5.44
N LYS A 596 -4.91 -9.28 -4.63
CA LYS A 596 -5.53 -10.44 -3.98
C LYS A 596 -6.00 -11.49 -4.99
N SER A 597 -6.47 -11.08 -6.17
CA SER A 597 -6.90 -12.01 -7.23
C SER A 597 -5.75 -12.82 -7.84
N MET A 598 -4.52 -12.32 -7.76
CA MET A 598 -3.33 -12.96 -8.33
C MET A 598 -2.35 -13.47 -7.26
N LYS A 599 -2.58 -13.15 -5.98
CA LYS A 599 -1.72 -13.56 -4.88
C LYS A 599 -2.01 -15.00 -4.46
N GLY A 600 -0.97 -15.83 -4.39
CA GLY A 600 -1.02 -17.15 -3.78
C GLY A 600 -0.97 -18.25 -4.84
N ALA A 601 -1.57 -19.41 -4.54
CA ALA A 601 -1.68 -20.49 -5.51
C ALA A 601 -2.93 -20.30 -6.36
N GLY A 602 -2.74 -20.22 -7.69
CA GLY A 602 -3.83 -19.98 -8.65
C GLY A 602 -4.20 -18.51 -8.80
N THR A 603 -5.24 -18.25 -9.59
CA THR A 603 -5.70 -16.90 -9.92
C THR A 603 -7.22 -16.85 -9.87
N ASP A 604 -7.78 -15.88 -9.15
CA ASP A 604 -9.20 -15.52 -9.27
C ASP A 604 -9.41 -14.71 -10.56
N GLU A 605 -9.47 -15.44 -11.67
CA GLU A 605 -9.68 -14.86 -13.00
C GLU A 605 -11.02 -14.11 -13.10
N ARG A 606 -12.02 -14.43 -12.25
CA ARG A 606 -13.32 -13.73 -12.26
C ARG A 606 -13.15 -12.31 -11.77
N THR A 607 -12.49 -12.12 -10.63
CA THR A 607 -12.19 -10.79 -10.09
C THR A 607 -11.22 -10.02 -10.97
N LEU A 608 -10.15 -10.67 -11.45
CA LEU A 608 -9.20 -10.04 -12.37
C LEU A 608 -9.90 -9.53 -13.64
N THR A 609 -10.68 -10.38 -14.32
CA THR A 609 -11.42 -10.00 -15.53
C THR A 609 -12.41 -8.87 -15.26
N ARG A 610 -13.19 -8.96 -14.17
CA ARG A 610 -14.21 -7.96 -13.84
C ARG A 610 -13.64 -6.58 -13.60
N ILE A 611 -12.55 -6.49 -12.85
CA ILE A 611 -11.89 -5.20 -12.57
C ILE A 611 -11.24 -4.66 -13.85
N MET A 612 -10.52 -5.50 -14.60
CA MET A 612 -9.85 -5.07 -15.83
C MET A 612 -10.85 -4.56 -16.88
N ILE A 613 -12.05 -5.14 -16.99
CA ILE A 613 -13.11 -4.61 -17.87
C ILE A 613 -13.68 -3.32 -17.30
N SER A 614 -14.25 -3.36 -16.09
CA SER A 614 -15.05 -2.28 -15.53
C SER A 614 -14.26 -1.00 -15.27
N ARG A 615 -12.93 -1.10 -15.11
CA ARG A 615 -12.05 0.05 -14.83
C ARG A 615 -11.24 0.52 -16.03
N SER A 616 -11.22 -0.25 -17.14
CA SER A 616 -10.37 0.02 -18.33
C SER A 616 -10.47 1.43 -18.89
N GLU A 617 -11.67 2.02 -18.85
CA GLU A 617 -11.97 3.35 -19.40
C GLU A 617 -12.25 4.41 -18.30
N ILE A 618 -12.01 4.08 -17.02
CA ILE A 618 -12.33 4.95 -15.87
C ILE A 618 -11.06 5.42 -15.16
N ASP A 619 -10.36 4.50 -14.51
CA ASP A 619 -9.22 4.81 -13.62
C ASP A 619 -8.17 3.70 -13.58
N LEU A 620 -8.15 2.78 -14.56
CA LEU A 620 -7.17 1.69 -14.58
C LEU A 620 -5.72 2.21 -14.64
N PHE A 621 -5.47 3.41 -15.18
CA PHE A 621 -4.16 4.05 -15.12
C PHE A 621 -3.81 4.45 -13.69
N ASN A 622 -4.75 5.04 -12.94
CA ASN A 622 -4.53 5.38 -11.53
C ASN A 622 -4.37 4.12 -10.67
N ILE A 623 -5.15 3.07 -10.95
CA ILE A 623 -5.05 1.77 -10.27
C ILE A 623 -3.65 1.19 -10.44
N ARG A 624 -3.06 1.26 -11.64
CA ARG A 624 -1.67 0.82 -11.90
C ARG A 624 -0.66 1.56 -11.02
N GLY A 625 -0.78 2.89 -10.92
CA GLY A 625 0.09 3.70 -10.05
C GLY A 625 -0.01 3.29 -8.57
N GLU A 626 -1.23 3.16 -8.05
CA GLU A 626 -1.46 2.67 -6.68
C GLU A 626 -0.97 1.23 -6.49
N PHE A 627 -1.06 0.39 -7.54
CA PHE A 627 -0.58 -0.98 -7.50
C PHE A 627 0.94 -1.03 -7.29
N ILE A 628 1.72 -0.26 -8.06
CA ILE A 628 3.18 -0.19 -7.86
C ILE A 628 3.52 0.31 -6.45
N ASP A 629 2.85 1.38 -6.01
CA ASP A 629 3.08 1.97 -4.70
C ASP A 629 2.86 0.97 -3.56
N LEU A 630 1.78 0.20 -3.65
CA LEU A 630 1.36 -0.77 -2.62
C LEU A 630 2.10 -2.11 -2.70
N PHE A 631 2.59 -2.52 -3.87
CA PHE A 631 3.09 -3.88 -4.11
C PHE A 631 4.56 -3.97 -4.55
N ASP A 632 5.24 -2.84 -4.84
CA ASP A 632 6.64 -2.81 -5.33
C ASP A 632 6.80 -3.66 -6.62
N LYS A 633 5.72 -3.77 -7.40
CA LYS A 633 5.58 -4.54 -8.65
C LYS A 633 4.54 -3.85 -9.53
N SER A 634 4.77 -3.80 -10.85
CA SER A 634 3.76 -3.30 -11.80
C SER A 634 2.59 -4.27 -11.93
N LEU A 635 1.41 -3.74 -12.27
CA LEU A 635 0.24 -4.57 -12.57
C LEU A 635 0.52 -5.45 -13.80
N HIS A 636 1.23 -4.90 -14.79
CA HIS A 636 1.69 -5.62 -15.98
C HIS A 636 2.49 -6.88 -15.62
N HIS A 637 3.52 -6.74 -14.78
CA HIS A 637 4.37 -7.86 -14.37
C HIS A 637 3.57 -8.96 -13.64
N MET A 638 2.65 -8.56 -12.76
CA MET A 638 1.80 -9.53 -12.05
C MET A 638 0.88 -10.29 -13.01
N ILE A 639 0.22 -9.59 -13.96
CA ILE A 639 -0.61 -10.24 -14.98
C ILE A 639 0.23 -11.19 -15.84
N GLU A 640 1.42 -10.77 -16.27
CA GLU A 640 2.29 -11.56 -17.13
C GLU A 640 2.71 -12.89 -16.47
N LYS A 641 2.98 -12.84 -15.17
CA LYS A 641 3.41 -13.98 -14.36
C LYS A 641 2.26 -14.93 -14.02
N ASP A 642 1.10 -14.40 -13.63
CA ASP A 642 0.01 -15.20 -13.09
C ASP A 642 -0.99 -15.68 -14.16
N THR A 643 -0.94 -15.15 -15.38
CA THR A 643 -1.81 -15.57 -16.48
C THR A 643 -1.02 -16.10 -17.68
N SER A 644 -1.70 -16.77 -18.62
CA SER A 644 -1.06 -17.32 -19.82
C SER A 644 -1.95 -17.26 -21.06
N GLY A 645 -1.40 -17.64 -22.21
CA GLY A 645 -2.12 -17.73 -23.49
C GLY A 645 -2.69 -16.39 -23.96
N ASP A 646 -3.78 -16.46 -24.71
CA ASP A 646 -4.44 -15.30 -25.30
C ASP A 646 -5.23 -14.47 -24.27
N TYR A 647 -5.64 -15.09 -23.16
CA TYR A 647 -6.19 -14.35 -22.01
C TYR A 647 -5.17 -13.36 -21.45
N ARG A 648 -3.90 -13.79 -21.25
CA ARG A 648 -2.81 -12.88 -20.86
C ARG A 648 -2.62 -11.77 -21.89
N LYS A 649 -2.56 -12.10 -23.19
CA LYS A 649 -2.36 -11.09 -24.25
C LYS A 649 -3.43 -10.00 -24.19
N ALA A 650 -4.69 -10.40 -24.04
CA ALA A 650 -5.82 -9.47 -23.93
C ALA A 650 -5.74 -8.62 -22.66
N LEU A 651 -5.40 -9.20 -21.52
CA LEU A 651 -5.23 -8.46 -20.26
C LEU A 651 -4.08 -7.44 -20.34
N LEU A 652 -2.93 -7.82 -20.90
CA LEU A 652 -1.79 -6.91 -21.05
C LEU A 652 -2.12 -5.76 -22.03
N ALA A 653 -2.88 -6.05 -23.09
CA ALA A 653 -3.36 -5.02 -24.01
C ALA A 653 -4.30 -4.02 -23.31
N LEU A 654 -5.19 -4.48 -22.43
CA LEU A 654 -6.02 -3.60 -21.60
C LEU A 654 -5.21 -2.86 -20.52
N CYS A 655 -4.16 -3.48 -19.98
CA CYS A 655 -3.32 -2.87 -18.95
C CYS A 655 -2.63 -1.62 -19.49
N GLY A 656 -2.29 -1.57 -20.78
CA GLY A 656 -1.76 -0.36 -21.43
C GLY A 656 -0.26 -0.14 -21.23
N GLY A 657 0.55 -1.21 -21.34
CA GLY A 657 2.02 -1.17 -21.28
C GLY A 657 2.62 -1.50 -19.91
N GLU A 658 3.96 -1.61 -19.87
CA GLU A 658 4.71 -1.65 -18.61
C GLU A 658 4.66 -0.27 -17.93
N ASP A 659 4.64 -0.30 -16.60
CA ASP A 659 4.62 0.89 -15.75
C ASP A 659 6.02 1.47 -15.52
#